data_AF-A0A4Y9YZ77-F1
#
_entry.id   AF-A0A4Y9YZ77-F1
#
_cell.length_a   1.000
_cell.length_b   1.000
_cell.length_c   1.000
_cell.angle_alpha   90.00
_cell.angle_beta   90.00
_cell.angle_gamma   90.00
#
_symmetry.space_group_name_H-M   'P 1'
#
loop_
_entity.id
_entity.type
_entity.pdbx_description
1 polymer ?
#
loop_
_entity_poly.entity_id
_entity_poly.type
_entity_poly.pdbx_seq_one_letter_code
_entity_poly.pdbx_strand_id
1 'polypeptide(L)'
;MSSKSSRLSWKNSGEGSMCDTRAPGGHLESSESMEFLVSIRLHRVAASPHPDLKFKLKSEPVEKTMSQFVLSPAHFLIIAIFTNVCVFIVYKSCLFVDYRYNSWDATRLLVLWVLLQSFFHTATSTHLAWEYAAFKLIPPIIASAWIYICLAWIAGRPSRSWFFVGTISIAFAQIVLGCVGTICALKAARSIPAVDARFLLSIATDLSIRLLLVQRLYKSRTNMHQRNQTRRQDTSMDGALAADQDLPMTIQESPLHLAKADEHITWMVGELRAWRTYHNAAIPVGLLPVETLARIFSYLADMDVPVAPNYFGCMVVAHVCRQWRLVAINTPSLWTNVLQWKEDGTQIMLQRAGNTLPLRVHFHDLPAANFLSRLEILREPAPRLQALELAVHYGFWRTTHRVPVVPDHLLSPVHASLRHLSLENVFFNMKLRFTAIVSLELVYPQSIVRRAERRLLPTVSRLLSALGEMQTLQRLKLCNALAYRSNLTEGVGPFLPTPLPHLQNLETDMEIRLCTALLQRLEIPHDAQLDLRNVVSSNLERELLHMDAHWMHLQMRLTTFAMHSIAFHLKIQCRMWHIIVEVGSTFKLAYAISGSPLPSMRVLLPRIPPADSLDLDPFPTNWASPTCITEWNQFLHDTDFPLSLVHTLTVNCTDYNSYALFGLLQRRPHIMPSLRKLVLRMAPGFCRRIIWTGPELAPPITQLRGLLDQFIPGSQLQTIEVRTNCHTQWIARDHLEDIRVQVLYIQLPPLMPEEPMVWEG
;
A
#
# COMPACT_ATOMS: atom_id res chain seq x y z
N MET A 1 -40.87 -36.46 11.45
CA MET A 1 -41.12 -37.71 10.72
C MET A 1 -39.90 -38.03 9.85
N SER A 2 -39.33 -39.21 10.08
CA SER A 2 -38.23 -39.90 9.36
C SER A 2 -38.53 -40.00 7.83
N SER A 3 -37.60 -40.13 6.86
CA SER A 3 -36.44 -41.04 6.78
C SER A 3 -35.55 -40.83 5.53
N LYS A 4 -34.25 -41.14 5.68
CA LYS A 4 -33.30 -41.92 4.82
C LYS A 4 -33.19 -41.61 3.30
N SER A 5 -32.03 -41.24 2.73
CA SER A 5 -30.74 -41.96 2.56
C SER A 5 -30.79 -43.24 1.72
N SER A 6 -30.24 -43.19 0.50
CA SER A 6 -29.68 -44.35 -0.20
C SER A 6 -28.48 -43.96 -1.09
N ARG A 7 -27.33 -44.58 -0.79
CA ARG A 7 -26.15 -44.75 -1.64
C ARG A 7 -26.41 -45.91 -2.59
N LEU A 8 -25.93 -45.85 -3.83
CA LEU A 8 -25.70 -47.02 -4.67
C LEU A 8 -24.36 -46.90 -5.40
N SER A 9 -23.46 -47.84 -5.09
CA SER A 9 -22.26 -48.15 -5.86
C SER A 9 -22.62 -48.97 -7.09
N TRP A 10 -21.93 -48.76 -8.21
CA TRP A 10 -21.91 -49.71 -9.33
C TRP A 10 -20.48 -50.17 -9.62
N LYS A 11 -20.37 -51.49 -9.78
CA LYS A 11 -19.17 -52.30 -9.97
C LYS A 11 -19.13 -52.74 -11.44
N ASN A 12 -17.92 -52.85 -11.97
CA ASN A 12 -17.57 -53.38 -13.30
C ASN A 12 -18.15 -54.77 -13.62
N SER A 13 -18.44 -55.01 -14.91
CA SER A 13 -18.07 -56.26 -15.65
C SER A 13 -18.56 -56.26 -17.11
N GLY A 14 -17.73 -56.78 -18.01
CA GLY A 14 -18.10 -57.39 -19.31
C GLY A 14 -17.78 -56.51 -20.55
N GLU A 15 -16.68 -56.70 -21.28
CA GLU A 15 -16.32 -57.78 -22.23
C GLU A 15 -16.81 -57.55 -23.68
N GLY A 16 -15.91 -57.79 -24.64
CA GLY A 16 -16.11 -57.77 -26.10
C GLY A 16 -15.03 -56.93 -26.80
N SER A 17 -13.84 -57.48 -27.08
CA SER A 17 -13.47 -58.18 -28.34
C SER A 17 -13.33 -57.23 -29.55
N MET A 18 -12.38 -57.30 -30.48
CA MET A 18 -11.10 -57.99 -30.71
C MET A 18 -10.75 -57.55 -32.15
N CYS A 19 -9.54 -57.06 -32.43
CA CYS A 19 -8.93 -57.15 -33.75
C CYS A 19 -7.42 -56.92 -33.65
N ASP A 20 -6.70 -58.03 -33.74
CA ASP A 20 -5.27 -58.16 -33.99
C ASP A 20 -4.84 -57.50 -35.31
N THR A 21 -3.61 -56.98 -35.35
CA THR A 21 -2.66 -57.31 -36.43
C THR A 21 -1.23 -57.14 -35.92
N ARG A 22 -0.48 -58.24 -36.03
CA ARG A 22 0.93 -58.42 -35.64
C ARG A 22 1.89 -57.74 -36.64
N ALA A 23 2.97 -57.15 -36.09
CA ALA A 23 4.42 -57.43 -36.28
C ALA A 23 4.95 -57.75 -37.71
N PRO A 24 6.22 -57.44 -38.08
CA PRO A 24 7.41 -57.73 -37.25
C PRO A 24 8.63 -56.79 -37.32
N GLY A 25 9.41 -56.82 -36.22
CA GLY A 25 10.84 -57.13 -36.20
C GLY A 25 11.86 -56.22 -36.91
N GLY A 26 12.74 -55.60 -36.11
CA GLY A 26 14.02 -55.05 -36.54
C GLY A 26 14.92 -54.66 -35.37
N HIS A 27 15.88 -55.52 -35.04
CA HIS A 27 16.99 -55.30 -34.09
C HIS A 27 18.09 -54.41 -34.71
N LEU A 28 18.74 -53.57 -33.89
CA LEU A 28 20.17 -53.13 -33.89
C LEU A 28 20.27 -51.91 -32.95
N GLU A 29 20.76 -52.05 -31.71
CA GLU A 29 22.15 -51.92 -31.24
C GLU A 29 22.68 -50.48 -31.04
N SER A 30 23.32 -50.29 -29.87
CA SER A 30 24.26 -49.23 -29.46
C SER A 30 23.65 -47.87 -29.05
N SER A 31 24.13 -47.11 -28.05
CA SER A 31 25.23 -47.27 -27.09
C SER A 31 24.94 -46.46 -25.81
N GLU A 32 25.56 -46.90 -24.71
CA GLU A 32 26.23 -46.11 -23.67
C GLU A 32 25.43 -45.14 -22.78
N SER A 33 25.03 -45.69 -21.63
CA SER A 33 24.94 -45.00 -20.35
C SER A 33 26.33 -44.86 -19.69
N MET A 34 26.80 -43.64 -19.45
CA MET A 34 27.91 -43.34 -18.54
C MET A 34 27.44 -42.40 -17.41
N GLU A 35 27.24 -42.97 -16.22
CA GLU A 35 27.58 -42.28 -14.97
C GLU A 35 29.10 -42.34 -14.81
N PHE A 36 29.78 -41.23 -14.50
CA PHE A 36 30.93 -41.26 -13.60
C PHE A 36 31.30 -39.87 -13.08
N LEU A 37 31.64 -39.86 -11.80
CA LEU A 37 32.36 -38.84 -11.05
C LEU A 37 33.53 -38.22 -11.82
N VAL A 38 33.66 -36.89 -11.73
CA VAL A 38 34.93 -36.21 -11.97
C VAL A 38 35.37 -35.50 -10.69
N SER A 39 36.50 -35.97 -10.19
CA SER A 39 37.37 -35.33 -9.22
C SER A 39 38.62 -34.82 -9.94
N ILE A 40 39.33 -33.92 -9.25
CA ILE A 40 40.75 -33.54 -9.38
C ILE A 40 41.08 -32.41 -10.37
N ARG A 41 41.50 -31.25 -9.84
CA ARG A 41 42.91 -30.81 -9.78
C ARG A 41 43.05 -29.39 -9.23
N LEU A 42 43.94 -29.20 -8.26
CA LEU A 42 44.97 -28.16 -8.34
C LEU A 42 46.21 -28.59 -7.55
N HIS A 43 47.35 -28.14 -8.07
CA HIS A 43 48.69 -28.69 -7.99
C HIS A 43 49.40 -28.61 -6.63
N ARG A 44 50.36 -29.53 -6.46
CA ARG A 44 51.44 -29.53 -5.46
C ARG A 44 52.79 -29.53 -6.20
N VAL A 45 53.81 -28.91 -5.62
CA VAL A 45 55.30 -29.14 -5.64
C VAL A 45 55.94 -27.79 -5.20
N ALA A 46 56.90 -27.63 -4.28
CA ALA A 46 57.98 -28.45 -3.69
C ALA A 46 58.21 -28.04 -2.19
N ALA A 47 58.50 -28.95 -1.23
CA ALA A 47 59.83 -29.33 -0.63
C ALA A 47 60.69 -28.12 -0.14
N SER A 48 61.29 -28.01 1.06
CA SER A 48 61.85 -28.93 2.10
C SER A 48 62.23 -28.09 3.39
N PRO A 49 63.00 -28.51 4.43
CA PRO A 49 62.49 -29.01 5.73
C PRO A 49 63.09 -28.42 7.06
N HIS A 50 62.39 -28.69 8.19
CA HIS A 50 62.86 -28.93 9.60
C HIS A 50 63.53 -27.83 10.48
N PRO A 51 63.70 -28.02 11.82
CA PRO A 51 62.80 -28.38 12.96
C PRO A 51 62.71 -27.21 13.99
N ASP A 52 61.90 -27.18 15.06
CA ASP A 52 62.20 -27.83 16.36
C ASP A 52 61.21 -27.42 17.48
N LEU A 53 61.23 -28.22 18.56
CA LEU A 53 60.87 -27.89 19.96
C LEU A 53 59.45 -28.18 20.52
N LYS A 54 59.31 -29.47 20.88
CA LYS A 54 58.81 -30.09 22.12
C LYS A 54 58.08 -29.23 23.17
N PHE A 55 56.88 -29.72 23.49
CA PHE A 55 56.08 -29.54 24.70
C PHE A 55 56.84 -29.83 26.02
N LYS A 56 56.57 -29.02 27.05
CA LYS A 56 56.59 -29.46 28.45
C LYS A 56 55.55 -28.69 29.28
N LEU A 57 54.64 -29.45 29.90
CA LEU A 57 53.62 -28.98 30.83
C LEU A 57 54.24 -28.26 32.05
N LYS A 58 53.57 -27.21 32.50
CA LYS A 58 53.57 -26.79 33.91
C LYS A 58 52.18 -26.27 34.29
N SER A 59 51.65 -26.84 35.37
CA SER A 59 50.38 -26.55 36.03
C SER A 59 50.48 -25.37 37.00
N GLU A 60 49.31 -24.81 37.35
CA GLU A 60 48.96 -23.81 38.39
C GLU A 60 48.70 -22.36 37.92
N PRO A 61 47.85 -21.57 38.62
CA PRO A 61 46.50 -21.91 39.10
C PRO A 61 45.44 -20.84 38.71
N VAL A 62 44.19 -21.23 38.95
CA VAL A 62 42.94 -20.50 38.74
C VAL A 62 42.86 -19.27 39.64
N GLU A 63 43.02 -18.05 39.10
CA GLU A 63 42.45 -16.79 39.64
C GLU A 63 42.81 -15.60 38.73
N LYS A 64 42.02 -15.36 37.66
CA LYS A 64 41.82 -14.05 36.98
C LYS A 64 41.07 -14.25 35.66
N THR A 65 39.76 -14.48 35.73
CA THR A 65 38.89 -14.44 34.54
C THR A 65 37.50 -13.91 34.84
N MET A 66 37.41 -12.78 35.57
CA MET A 66 36.16 -12.01 35.69
C MET A 66 36.42 -10.50 35.80
N SER A 67 37.18 -9.93 34.86
CA SER A 67 37.33 -8.46 34.75
C SER A 67 37.37 -7.94 33.30
N GLN A 68 36.79 -8.67 32.35
CA GLN A 68 36.75 -8.25 30.94
C GLN A 68 35.32 -8.24 30.39
N PHE A 69 34.43 -7.43 30.97
CA PHE A 69 33.24 -6.91 30.25
C PHE A 69 32.83 -5.58 30.87
N VAL A 70 33.71 -4.58 30.83
CA VAL A 70 33.30 -3.18 31.05
C VAL A 70 32.84 -2.65 29.71
N LEU A 71 31.53 -2.58 29.49
CA LEU A 71 30.95 -1.95 28.31
C LEU A 71 31.35 -0.48 28.31
N SER A 72 32.03 -0.03 27.26
CA SER A 72 32.43 1.37 27.15
C SER A 72 31.20 2.29 27.03
N PRO A 73 31.30 3.58 27.39
CA PRO A 73 30.20 4.54 27.26
C PRO A 73 29.56 4.59 25.86
N ALA A 74 30.34 4.28 24.81
CA ALA A 74 29.84 4.18 23.44
C ALA A 74 28.85 3.02 23.24
N HIS A 75 29.05 1.89 23.92
CA HIS A 75 28.10 0.77 23.88
C HIS A 75 26.77 1.13 24.56
N PHE A 76 26.81 1.89 25.66
CA PHE A 76 25.60 2.41 26.29
C PHE A 76 24.84 3.38 25.39
N LEU A 77 25.53 4.24 24.64
CA LEU A 77 24.91 5.14 23.67
C LEU A 77 24.24 4.37 22.52
N ILE A 78 24.91 3.34 21.98
CA ILE A 78 24.36 2.49 20.92
C ILE A 78 23.12 1.74 21.41
N ILE A 79 23.15 1.18 22.63
CA ILE A 79 22.00 0.49 23.24
C ILE A 79 20.83 1.47 23.44
N ALA A 80 21.10 2.70 23.90
CA ALA A 80 20.07 3.71 24.10
C ALA A 80 19.44 4.18 22.76
N ILE A 81 20.24 4.42 21.73
CA ILE A 81 19.74 4.78 20.39
C ILE A 81 18.92 3.63 19.81
N PHE A 82 19.42 2.39 19.89
CA PHE A 82 18.71 1.22 19.38
C PHE A 82 17.37 1.02 20.10
N THR A 83 17.34 1.22 21.42
CA THR A 83 16.12 1.10 22.22
C THR A 83 15.11 2.19 21.82
N ASN A 84 15.55 3.45 21.65
CA ASN A 84 14.66 4.54 21.21
C ASN A 84 14.12 4.35 19.79
N VAL A 85 14.92 3.82 18.86
CA VAL A 85 14.45 3.48 17.51
C VAL A 85 13.42 2.35 17.55
N CYS A 86 13.67 1.31 18.33
CA CYS A 86 12.71 0.22 18.56
C CYS A 86 11.40 0.76 19.18
N VAL A 87 11.48 1.70 20.11
CA VAL A 87 10.33 2.36 20.74
C VAL A 87 9.53 3.18 19.74
N PHE A 88 10.19 3.94 18.86
CA PHE A 88 9.50 4.71 17.82
C PHE A 88 8.77 3.80 16.83
N ILE A 89 9.39 2.69 16.43
CA ILE A 89 8.79 1.70 15.53
C ILE A 89 7.59 1.00 16.19
N VAL A 90 7.72 0.57 17.46
CA VAL A 90 6.62 -0.07 18.20
C VAL A 90 5.48 0.92 18.44
N TYR A 91 5.77 2.16 18.84
CA TYR A 91 4.77 3.22 19.05
C TYR A 91 4.00 3.53 17.77
N LYS A 92 4.69 3.72 16.63
CA LYS A 92 4.04 3.94 15.34
C LYS A 92 3.21 2.74 14.91
N SER A 93 3.69 1.53 15.15
CA SER A 93 2.96 0.29 14.88
C SER A 93 1.71 0.17 15.75
N CYS A 94 1.79 0.52 17.03
CA CYS A 94 0.65 0.49 17.95
C CYS A 94 -0.37 1.59 17.68
N LEU A 95 0.06 2.82 17.36
CA LEU A 95 -0.85 3.88 16.92
C LEU A 95 -1.57 3.50 15.64
N PHE A 96 -0.86 2.89 14.68
CA PHE A 96 -1.45 2.38 13.45
C PHE A 96 -2.49 1.28 13.72
N VAL A 97 -2.22 0.40 14.68
CA VAL A 97 -3.17 -0.65 15.09
C VAL A 97 -4.37 -0.10 15.87
N ASP A 98 -4.17 0.86 16.77
CA ASP A 98 -5.24 1.46 17.59
C ASP A 98 -6.19 2.30 16.72
N TYR A 99 -5.64 3.13 15.82
CA TYR A 99 -6.40 3.93 14.85
C TYR A 99 -7.30 3.07 13.96
N ARG A 100 -6.84 1.86 13.59
CA ARG A 100 -7.53 1.03 12.60
C ARG A 100 -8.41 -0.06 13.22
N TYR A 101 -8.13 -0.52 14.44
CA TYR A 101 -8.78 -1.72 15.00
C TYR A 101 -9.42 -1.54 16.38
N ASN A 102 -9.23 -0.39 17.06
CA ASN A 102 -9.88 -0.08 18.35
C ASN A 102 -9.81 -1.24 19.37
N SER A 103 -8.66 -1.91 19.43
CA SER A 103 -8.46 -3.17 20.14
C SER A 103 -7.85 -2.93 21.52
N TRP A 104 -8.58 -3.33 22.57
CA TRP A 104 -8.15 -3.23 23.96
C TRP A 104 -6.84 -4.00 24.26
N ASP A 105 -6.54 -5.05 23.49
CA ASP A 105 -5.34 -5.86 23.69
C ASP A 105 -4.07 -5.15 23.17
N ALA A 106 -4.19 -4.34 22.12
CA ALA A 106 -3.08 -3.50 21.64
C ALA A 106 -2.71 -2.44 22.68
N THR A 107 -3.71 -1.84 23.32
CA THR A 107 -3.52 -0.88 24.42
C THR A 107 -2.88 -1.54 25.64
N ARG A 108 -3.26 -2.78 25.98
CA ARG A 108 -2.62 -3.55 27.08
C ARG A 108 -1.16 -3.87 26.79
N LEU A 109 -0.84 -4.29 25.56
CA LEU A 109 0.54 -4.55 25.13
C LEU A 109 1.39 -3.27 25.16
N LEU A 110 0.84 -2.14 24.71
CA LEU A 110 1.51 -0.85 24.79
C LEU A 110 1.80 -0.44 26.24
N VAL A 111 0.82 -0.59 27.15
CA VAL A 111 1.00 -0.28 28.58
C VAL A 111 2.03 -1.21 29.22
N LEU A 112 1.97 -2.53 28.96
CA LEU A 112 2.94 -3.49 29.49
C LEU A 112 4.36 -3.18 29.01
N TRP A 113 4.50 -2.80 27.74
CA TRP A 113 5.80 -2.47 27.15
C TRP A 113 6.38 -1.17 27.69
N VAL A 114 5.56 -0.12 27.87
CA VAL A 114 6.02 1.14 28.50
C VAL A 114 6.44 0.89 29.95
N LEU A 115 5.73 0.03 30.69
CA LEU A 115 6.15 -0.37 32.05
C LEU A 115 7.49 -1.12 32.04
N LEU A 116 7.73 -2.00 31.05
CA LEU A 116 8.99 -2.71 30.89
C LEU A 116 10.14 -1.74 30.55
N GLN A 117 9.88 -0.74 29.71
CA GLN A 117 10.87 0.28 29.37
C GLN A 117 11.20 1.18 30.58
N SER A 118 10.21 1.60 31.36
CA SER A 118 10.46 2.31 32.61
C SER A 118 11.25 1.44 33.61
N PHE A 119 11.06 0.12 33.64
CA PHE A 119 11.89 -0.79 34.43
C PHE A 119 13.37 -0.73 34.02
N PHE A 120 13.67 -0.83 32.72
CA PHE A 120 15.05 -0.75 32.24
C PHE A 120 15.68 0.62 32.54
N HIS A 121 14.99 1.73 32.26
CA HIS A 121 15.52 3.06 32.58
C HIS A 121 15.76 3.27 34.08
N THR A 122 14.85 2.78 34.92
CA THR A 122 14.99 2.87 36.38
C THR A 122 16.18 2.02 36.83
N ALA A 123 16.30 0.77 36.38
CA ALA A 123 17.39 -0.13 36.72
C ALA A 123 18.77 0.38 36.27
N THR A 124 18.86 0.95 35.06
CA THR A 124 20.10 1.57 34.57
C THR A 124 20.46 2.81 35.38
N SER A 125 19.46 3.63 35.75
CA SER A 125 19.69 4.82 36.58
C SER A 125 20.10 4.48 38.01
N THR A 126 19.50 3.46 38.63
CA THR A 126 19.93 2.97 39.95
C THR A 126 21.29 2.30 39.90
N HIS A 127 21.62 1.57 38.82
CA HIS A 127 22.97 1.00 38.65
C HIS A 127 24.04 2.10 38.52
N LEU A 128 23.77 3.13 37.72
CA LEU A 128 24.68 4.28 37.59
C LEU A 128 24.81 5.05 38.91
N ALA A 129 23.71 5.25 39.64
CA ALA A 129 23.73 5.88 40.96
C ALA A 129 24.48 5.01 42.00
N TRP A 130 24.38 3.68 41.90
CA TRP A 130 25.09 2.73 42.76
C TRP A 130 26.60 2.73 42.51
N GLU A 131 27.04 2.78 41.26
CA GLU A 131 28.47 2.93 40.95
C GLU A 131 29.03 4.28 41.42
N TYR A 132 28.21 5.33 41.43
CA TYR A 132 28.61 6.65 41.93
C TYR A 132 28.58 6.78 43.47
N ALA A 133 27.75 6.00 44.16
CA ALA A 133 27.62 6.03 45.62
C ALA A 133 28.30 4.82 46.25
N ALA A 134 29.62 4.94 46.51
CA ALA A 134 30.38 3.91 47.20
C ALA A 134 29.93 3.73 48.67
N PHE A 135 28.88 2.95 48.92
CA PHE A 135 28.54 2.46 50.26
C PHE A 135 28.04 1.00 50.23
N LYS A 136 28.76 0.13 50.97
CA LYS A 136 28.40 -1.26 51.20
C LYS A 136 27.36 -1.36 52.32
N LEU A 137 26.09 -1.59 51.99
CA LEU A 137 25.16 -2.31 52.87
C LEU A 137 23.97 -2.90 52.08
N ILE A 138 23.73 -4.20 52.32
CA ILE A 138 22.63 -5.16 52.02
C ILE A 138 21.49 -4.71 51.05
N PRO A 139 21.06 -5.56 50.07
CA PRO A 139 20.41 -5.11 48.85
C PRO A 139 18.88 -4.85 48.94
N PRO A 140 18.35 -3.85 48.19
CA PRO A 140 16.91 -3.64 48.02
C PRO A 140 16.28 -4.57 46.94
N ILE A 141 17.08 -5.42 46.29
CA ILE A 141 16.65 -6.29 45.18
C ILE A 141 15.57 -7.29 45.61
N ILE A 142 15.57 -7.69 46.89
CA ILE A 142 14.57 -8.63 47.41
C ILE A 142 13.20 -7.95 47.54
N ALA A 143 13.13 -6.67 47.94
CA ALA A 143 11.86 -5.98 48.13
C ALA A 143 11.12 -5.67 46.81
N SER A 144 11.85 -5.33 45.74
CA SER A 144 11.23 -5.10 44.42
C SER A 144 10.75 -6.41 43.79
N ALA A 145 11.52 -7.50 43.91
CA ALA A 145 11.16 -8.80 43.33
C ALA A 145 9.83 -9.34 43.90
N TRP A 146 9.58 -9.20 45.21
CA TRP A 146 8.33 -9.63 45.84
C TRP A 146 7.10 -8.82 45.36
N ILE A 147 7.25 -7.51 45.13
CA ILE A 147 6.17 -6.66 44.61
C ILE A 147 5.79 -7.05 43.17
N TYR A 148 6.77 -7.42 42.35
CA TYR A 148 6.52 -7.82 40.95
C TYR A 148 6.05 -9.27 40.78
N ILE A 149 6.46 -10.19 41.66
CA ILE A 149 5.87 -11.54 41.75
C ILE A 149 4.38 -11.44 42.15
N CYS A 150 4.03 -10.54 43.06
CA CYS A 150 2.63 -10.23 43.37
C CYS A 150 1.88 -9.64 42.16
N LEU A 151 2.48 -8.73 41.39
CA LEU A 151 1.85 -8.15 40.19
C LEU A 151 1.65 -9.18 39.06
N ALA A 152 2.61 -10.09 38.85
CA ALA A 152 2.50 -11.18 37.88
C ALA A 152 1.44 -12.22 38.30
N TRP A 153 1.32 -12.50 39.60
CA TRP A 153 0.30 -13.39 40.16
C TRP A 153 -1.11 -12.76 40.10
N ILE A 154 -1.24 -11.45 40.30
CA ILE A 154 -2.52 -10.73 40.25
C ILE A 154 -3.01 -10.49 38.81
N ALA A 155 -2.10 -10.32 37.84
CA ALA A 155 -2.45 -10.21 36.42
C ALA A 155 -3.11 -11.48 35.84
N GLY A 156 -3.01 -12.62 36.54
CA GLY A 156 -3.58 -13.91 36.15
C GLY A 156 -5.03 -14.17 36.58
N ARG A 157 -5.75 -13.23 37.22
CA ARG A 157 -7.16 -13.45 37.61
C ARG A 157 -8.10 -12.32 37.22
N PRO A 158 -9.31 -12.63 36.72
CA PRO A 158 -10.28 -11.62 36.33
C PRO A 158 -11.27 -11.34 37.49
N SER A 159 -10.97 -10.37 38.37
CA SER A 159 -12.04 -9.59 39.01
C SER A 159 -11.56 -8.27 39.65
N ARG A 160 -12.52 -7.34 39.70
CA ARG A 160 -12.50 -5.88 39.76
C ARG A 160 -11.81 -5.19 40.97
N SER A 161 -11.55 -3.89 40.75
CA SER A 161 -11.31 -2.79 41.71
C SER A 161 -9.92 -2.72 42.35
N TRP A 162 -9.47 -3.75 43.06
CA TRP A 162 -8.27 -3.66 43.89
C TRP A 162 -6.96 -3.56 43.10
N PHE A 163 -6.93 -4.16 41.90
CA PHE A 163 -5.77 -4.10 41.00
C PHE A 163 -5.38 -2.66 40.63
N PHE A 164 -6.36 -1.79 40.39
CA PHE A 164 -6.16 -0.40 39.99
C PHE A 164 -5.69 0.47 41.15
N VAL A 165 -6.24 0.26 42.35
CA VAL A 165 -5.78 0.94 43.56
C VAL A 165 -4.36 0.53 43.90
N GLY A 166 -4.03 -0.77 43.77
CA GLY A 166 -2.66 -1.26 43.95
C GLY A 166 -1.66 -0.63 42.98
N THR A 167 -2.00 -0.54 41.68
CA THR A 167 -1.11 0.07 40.68
C THR A 167 -0.93 1.58 40.90
N ILE A 168 -1.98 2.31 41.29
CA ILE A 168 -1.86 3.74 41.64
C ILE A 168 -1.02 3.95 42.89
N SER A 169 -1.25 3.18 43.96
CA SER A 169 -0.48 3.30 45.20
C SER A 169 1.00 2.99 44.98
N ILE A 170 1.32 2.00 44.14
CA ILE A 170 2.70 1.66 43.77
C ILE A 170 3.32 2.76 42.90
N ALA A 171 2.59 3.31 41.92
CA ALA A 171 3.07 4.42 41.12
C ALA A 171 3.34 5.66 41.97
N PHE A 172 2.48 5.94 42.96
CA PHE A 172 2.66 7.05 43.90
C PHE A 172 3.87 6.83 44.82
N ALA A 173 4.05 5.61 45.34
CA ALA A 173 5.22 5.26 46.13
C ALA A 173 6.53 5.41 45.32
N GLN A 174 6.52 5.05 44.04
CA GLN A 174 7.66 5.23 43.14
C GLN A 174 7.97 6.71 42.86
N ILE A 175 6.93 7.55 42.70
CA ILE A 175 7.11 9.01 42.56
C ILE A 175 7.72 9.59 43.84
N VAL A 176 7.23 9.19 45.01
CA VAL A 176 7.77 9.66 46.30
C VAL A 176 9.22 9.20 46.48
N LEU A 177 9.55 7.96 46.17
CA LEU A 177 10.92 7.43 46.22
C LEU A 177 11.85 8.15 45.22
N GLY A 178 11.36 8.43 44.01
CA GLY A 178 12.09 9.20 43.00
C GLY A 178 12.35 10.63 43.46
N CYS A 179 11.34 11.31 44.02
CA CYS A 179 11.48 12.65 44.58
C CYS A 179 12.44 12.68 45.77
N VAL A 180 12.37 11.72 46.69
CA VAL A 180 13.29 11.61 47.83
C VAL A 180 14.72 11.35 47.34
N GLY A 181 14.92 10.46 46.37
CA GLY A 181 16.23 10.23 45.75
C GLY A 181 16.79 11.48 45.07
N THR A 182 15.94 12.25 44.40
CA THR A 182 16.31 13.51 43.74
C THR A 182 16.66 14.59 44.76
N ILE A 183 15.92 14.70 45.87
CA ILE A 183 16.20 15.66 46.96
C ILE A 183 17.49 15.29 47.69
N CYS A 184 17.74 14.00 47.92
CA CYS A 184 18.99 13.50 48.50
C CYS A 184 20.18 13.76 47.56
N ALA A 185 20.02 13.54 46.25
CA ALA A 185 21.03 13.85 45.25
C ALA A 185 21.30 15.36 45.14
N LEU A 186 20.26 16.21 45.19
CA LEU A 186 20.40 17.68 45.20
C LEU A 186 21.05 18.21 46.47
N LYS A 187 20.82 17.57 47.63
CA LYS A 187 21.54 17.90 48.88
C LYS A 187 23.01 17.47 48.85
N ALA A 188 23.32 16.34 48.21
CA ALA A 188 24.69 15.86 48.04
C ALA A 188 25.46 16.64 46.96
N ALA A 189 24.77 17.19 45.94
CA ALA A 189 25.36 17.88 44.79
C ALA A 189 25.76 19.35 45.04
N ARG A 190 25.73 19.85 46.29
CA ARG A 190 26.13 21.25 46.61
C ARG A 190 27.61 21.58 46.35
N SER A 191 28.41 20.65 45.82
CA SER A 191 29.84 20.87 45.53
C SER A 191 30.30 20.51 44.11
N ILE A 192 29.41 20.28 43.13
CA ILE A 192 29.83 19.94 41.74
C ILE A 192 29.06 20.77 40.71
N PRO A 193 29.70 21.76 40.05
CA PRO A 193 29.03 22.61 39.05
C PRO A 193 29.14 21.98 37.66
N ALA A 194 28.28 21.00 37.37
CA ALA A 194 27.85 20.60 36.02
C ALA A 194 26.98 19.34 36.11
N VAL A 195 25.77 19.46 36.68
CA VAL A 195 24.76 18.42 36.45
C VAL A 195 24.16 18.69 35.08
N ASP A 196 24.51 17.79 34.15
CA ASP A 196 24.28 17.85 32.71
C ASP A 196 22.78 18.01 32.38
N ALA A 197 22.43 18.95 31.49
CA ALA A 197 21.05 19.22 31.05
C ALA A 197 20.35 17.96 30.50
N ARG A 198 21.13 16.96 30.10
CA ARG A 198 20.68 15.64 29.64
C ARG A 198 19.99 14.82 30.72
N PHE A 199 20.39 14.96 31.99
CA PHE A 199 19.74 14.25 33.10
C PHE A 199 18.37 14.86 33.41
N LEU A 200 18.27 16.19 33.43
CA LEU A 200 16.99 16.90 33.57
C LEU A 200 16.05 16.63 32.40
N LEU A 201 16.58 16.55 31.17
CA LEU A 201 15.79 16.21 29.99
C LEU A 201 15.22 14.79 30.07
N SER A 202 16.02 13.81 30.52
CA SER A 202 15.58 12.43 30.73
C SER A 202 14.44 12.34 31.76
N ILE A 203 14.59 13.02 32.90
CA ILE A 203 13.55 13.10 33.93
C ILE A 203 12.27 13.76 33.39
N ALA A 204 12.41 14.87 32.65
CA ALA A 204 11.27 15.57 32.07
C ALA A 204 10.53 14.68 31.04
N THR A 205 11.25 13.92 30.21
CA THR A 205 10.64 13.01 29.24
C THR A 205 9.90 11.84 29.93
N ASP A 206 10.47 11.25 30.98
CA ASP A 206 9.81 10.16 31.72
C ASP A 206 8.54 10.66 32.44
N LEU A 207 8.60 11.85 33.06
CA LEU A 207 7.43 12.46 33.71
C LEU A 207 6.32 12.78 32.70
N SER A 208 6.68 13.27 31.51
CA SER A 208 5.73 13.60 30.43
C SER A 208 5.01 12.36 29.91
N ILE A 209 5.75 11.25 29.70
CA ILE A 209 5.17 9.97 29.27
C ILE A 209 4.21 9.42 30.33
N ARG A 210 4.58 9.50 31.61
CA ARG A 210 3.73 9.05 32.73
C ARG A 210 2.45 9.88 32.85
N LEU A 211 2.52 11.20 32.69
CA LEU A 211 1.35 12.08 32.73
C LEU A 211 0.37 11.79 31.59
N LEU A 212 0.88 11.57 30.37
CA LEU A 212 0.05 11.22 29.21
C LEU A 212 -0.66 9.86 29.40
N LEU A 213 0.01 8.89 30.01
CA LEU A 213 -0.57 7.59 30.37
C LEU A 213 -1.69 7.74 31.41
N VAL A 214 -1.48 8.53 32.46
CA VAL A 214 -2.51 8.80 33.48
C VAL A 214 -3.72 9.49 32.85
N GLN A 215 -3.50 10.48 31.99
CA GLN A 215 -4.58 11.20 31.31
C GLN A 215 -5.41 10.27 30.41
N ARG A 216 -4.77 9.37 29.66
CA ARG A 216 -5.49 8.39 28.82
C ARG A 216 -6.25 7.34 29.63
N LEU A 217 -5.66 6.85 30.73
CA LEU A 217 -6.35 5.91 31.62
C LEU A 217 -7.58 6.56 32.30
N TYR A 218 -7.47 7.83 32.68
CA TYR A 218 -8.59 8.61 33.22
C TYR A 218 -9.73 8.76 32.19
N LYS A 219 -9.41 9.14 30.95
CA LYS A 219 -10.40 9.31 29.86
C LYS A 219 -11.07 7.99 29.44
N SER A 220 -10.37 6.86 29.56
CA SER A 220 -10.96 5.53 29.34
C SER A 220 -11.99 5.17 30.41
N ARG A 221 -11.74 5.54 31.68
CA ARG A 221 -12.66 5.28 32.79
C ARG A 221 -13.95 6.10 32.71
N THR A 222 -13.89 7.37 32.29
CA THR A 222 -15.10 8.20 32.12
C THR A 222 -16.02 7.61 31.06
N ASN A 223 -15.47 7.15 29.94
CA ASN A 223 -16.23 6.48 28.88
C ASN A 223 -16.81 5.12 29.32
N MET A 224 -16.11 4.39 30.20
CA MET A 224 -16.62 3.13 30.75
C MET A 224 -17.77 3.36 31.76
N HIS A 225 -17.73 4.44 32.54
CA HIS A 225 -18.83 4.79 33.45
C HIS A 225 -20.11 5.12 32.68
N GLN A 226 -19.99 5.86 31.58
CA GLN A 226 -21.11 6.21 30.71
C GLN A 226 -21.73 4.95 30.07
N ARG A 227 -20.92 3.99 29.60
CA ARG A 227 -21.42 2.70 29.07
C ARG A 227 -22.09 1.82 30.12
N ASN A 228 -21.57 1.77 31.34
CA ASN A 228 -22.15 0.96 32.42
C ASN A 228 -23.46 1.56 32.97
N GLN A 229 -23.66 2.87 32.86
CA GLN A 229 -24.95 3.50 33.18
C GLN A 229 -26.03 3.11 32.17
N THR A 230 -25.74 3.16 30.86
CA THR A 230 -26.66 2.65 29.83
C THR A 230 -26.97 1.17 30.01
N ARG A 231 -25.98 0.34 30.34
CA ARG A 231 -26.18 -1.11 30.49
C ARG A 231 -26.97 -1.50 31.75
N ARG A 232 -26.98 -0.65 32.79
CA ARG A 232 -27.80 -0.86 34.00
C ARG A 232 -29.25 -0.44 33.79
N GLN A 233 -29.52 0.50 32.87
CA GLN A 233 -30.89 0.86 32.50
C GLN A 233 -31.58 -0.27 31.72
N ASP A 234 -30.83 -1.07 30.94
CA ASP A 234 -31.39 -2.19 30.16
C ASP A 234 -31.63 -3.49 30.95
N THR A 235 -31.04 -3.66 32.14
CA THR A 235 -31.16 -4.90 32.95
C THR A 235 -32.12 -4.79 34.13
N SER A 236 -32.96 -3.75 34.19
CA SER A 236 -33.88 -3.49 35.31
C SER A 236 -35.33 -3.95 35.06
N MET A 237 -35.54 -4.94 34.19
CA MET A 237 -36.82 -5.66 34.07
C MET A 237 -36.53 -7.16 34.10
N ASP A 238 -36.58 -7.75 35.29
CA ASP A 238 -37.16 -9.08 35.59
C ASP A 238 -36.63 -9.60 36.93
N GLY A 239 -37.56 -9.91 37.85
CA GLY A 239 -37.32 -10.77 39.02
C GLY A 239 -37.40 -10.10 40.38
N ALA A 240 -38.63 -9.94 40.89
CA ALA A 240 -38.91 -9.78 42.31
C ALA A 240 -39.39 -11.11 42.92
N LEU A 241 -38.93 -11.42 44.14
CA LEU A 241 -39.60 -12.13 45.27
C LEU A 241 -38.50 -12.57 46.26
N ALA A 242 -38.33 -11.88 47.40
CA ALA A 242 -38.91 -12.13 48.74
C ALA A 242 -37.79 -12.68 49.66
N ALA A 243 -37.62 -12.37 50.94
CA ALA A 243 -38.22 -11.47 51.92
C ALA A 243 -37.17 -11.31 53.05
N ASP A 244 -37.11 -10.17 53.76
CA ASP A 244 -37.28 -10.06 55.23
C ASP A 244 -36.98 -8.62 55.72
N GLN A 245 -37.45 -8.34 56.93
CA GLN A 245 -38.13 -7.14 57.41
C GLN A 245 -37.28 -5.98 57.98
N ASP A 246 -37.99 -4.85 58.10
CA ASP A 246 -37.88 -3.77 59.09
C ASP A 246 -36.87 -2.63 58.92
N LEU A 247 -37.29 -1.59 58.19
CA LEU A 247 -37.01 -0.19 58.55
C LEU A 247 -38.13 0.76 58.03
N PRO A 248 -38.58 1.75 58.82
CA PRO A 248 -39.73 2.58 58.48
C PRO A 248 -39.38 3.79 57.59
N MET A 249 -40.31 4.14 56.69
CA MET A 249 -40.64 5.45 56.08
C MET A 249 -39.46 6.40 55.76
N THR A 250 -39.20 6.90 54.54
CA THR A 250 -40.13 7.60 53.62
C THR A 250 -39.38 7.84 52.28
N ILE A 251 -39.42 6.90 51.32
CA ILE A 251 -38.75 7.06 49.99
C ILE A 251 -39.69 6.73 48.80
N GLN A 252 -40.96 6.42 49.05
CA GLN A 252 -41.91 6.02 48.00
C GLN A 252 -42.44 7.15 47.10
N GLU A 253 -42.18 8.43 47.40
CA GLU A 253 -42.64 9.55 46.53
C GLU A 253 -41.69 9.83 45.36
N SER A 254 -40.42 9.43 45.45
CA SER A 254 -39.41 9.69 44.42
C SER A 254 -39.72 9.10 43.03
N PRO A 255 -40.28 7.87 42.90
CA PRO A 255 -40.59 7.29 41.59
C PRO A 255 -41.76 7.99 40.89
N LEU A 256 -42.74 8.48 41.65
CA LEU A 256 -43.93 9.15 41.10
C LEU A 256 -43.58 10.53 40.52
N HIS A 257 -42.69 11.27 41.19
CA HIS A 257 -42.19 12.54 40.68
C HIS A 257 -41.33 12.37 39.42
N LEU A 258 -40.53 11.29 39.36
CA LEU A 258 -39.73 10.97 38.16
C LEU A 258 -40.62 10.62 36.96
N ALA A 259 -41.66 9.80 37.17
CA ALA A 259 -42.60 9.44 36.10
C ALA A 259 -43.36 10.66 35.53
N LYS A 260 -43.81 11.58 36.40
CA LYS A 260 -44.46 12.84 35.95
C LYS A 260 -43.48 13.75 35.20
N ALA A 261 -42.22 13.79 35.61
CA ALA A 261 -41.18 14.54 34.90
C ALA A 261 -40.89 13.94 33.52
N ASP A 262 -40.81 12.61 33.40
CA ASP A 262 -40.62 11.92 32.13
C ASP A 262 -41.81 12.12 31.17
N GLU A 263 -43.05 12.12 31.69
CA GLU A 263 -44.25 12.46 30.90
C GLU A 263 -44.19 13.90 30.37
N HIS A 264 -43.79 14.86 31.21
CA HIS A 264 -43.65 16.25 30.78
C HIS A 264 -42.51 16.44 29.76
N ILE A 265 -41.37 15.76 29.94
CA ILE A 265 -40.25 15.76 28.99
C ILE A 265 -40.70 15.19 27.64
N THR A 266 -41.40 14.06 27.64
CA THR A 266 -41.89 13.45 26.40
C THR A 266 -42.90 14.34 25.67
N TRP A 267 -43.78 15.02 26.41
CA TRP A 267 -44.69 16.04 25.86
C TRP A 267 -43.95 17.22 25.22
N MET A 268 -43.01 17.86 25.95
CA MET A 268 -42.22 18.98 25.42
C MET A 268 -41.39 18.59 24.19
N VAL A 269 -40.82 17.38 24.19
CA VAL A 269 -40.10 16.84 23.02
C VAL A 269 -41.04 16.66 21.83
N GLY A 270 -42.30 16.24 22.06
CA GLY A 270 -43.34 16.16 21.05
C GLY A 270 -43.67 17.53 20.44
N GLU A 271 -43.86 18.55 21.28
CA GLU A 271 -44.18 19.90 20.84
C GLU A 271 -43.03 20.53 20.04
N LEU A 272 -41.79 20.41 20.52
CA LEU A 272 -40.59 20.87 19.80
C LEU A 272 -40.44 20.19 18.43
N ARG A 273 -40.79 18.90 18.31
CA ARG A 273 -40.79 18.20 17.02
C ARG A 273 -41.84 18.74 16.08
N ALA A 274 -43.03 19.11 16.57
CA ALA A 274 -44.08 19.72 15.77
C ALA A 274 -43.64 21.08 15.22
N TRP A 275 -43.11 21.96 16.08
CA TRP A 275 -42.59 23.28 15.67
C TRP A 275 -41.45 23.17 14.66
N ARG A 276 -40.51 22.24 14.85
CA ARG A 276 -39.45 21.98 13.87
C ARG A 276 -40.00 21.48 12.53
N THR A 277 -41.06 20.67 12.56
CA THR A 277 -41.72 20.19 11.32
C THR A 277 -42.37 21.36 10.59
N TYR A 278 -43.06 22.25 11.31
CA TYR A 278 -43.66 23.45 10.73
C TYR A 278 -42.61 24.40 10.14
N HIS A 279 -41.55 24.71 10.90
CA HIS A 279 -40.44 25.54 10.43
C HIS A 279 -39.80 24.96 9.16
N ASN A 280 -39.50 23.66 9.16
CA ASN A 280 -38.89 23.00 8.00
C ASN A 280 -39.81 22.94 6.78
N ALA A 281 -41.13 22.95 6.97
CA ALA A 281 -42.09 23.06 5.88
C ALA A 281 -42.21 24.49 5.32
N ALA A 282 -41.94 25.50 6.14
CA ALA A 282 -42.05 26.92 5.76
C ALA A 282 -40.80 27.50 5.10
N ILE A 283 -39.61 26.91 5.34
CA ILE A 283 -38.38 27.36 4.66
C ILE A 283 -38.45 27.07 3.15
N PRO A 284 -37.80 27.89 2.29
CA PRO A 284 -37.90 27.76 0.83
C PRO A 284 -37.58 26.35 0.29
N VAL A 285 -36.64 25.65 0.92
CA VAL A 285 -36.25 24.30 0.51
C VAL A 285 -37.29 23.23 0.87
N GLY A 286 -38.12 23.47 1.89
CA GLY A 286 -39.24 22.59 2.26
C GLY A 286 -40.41 22.66 1.28
N LEU A 287 -40.50 23.74 0.50
CA LEU A 287 -41.52 23.98 -0.52
C LEU A 287 -41.19 23.32 -1.87
N LEU A 288 -40.00 22.72 -2.02
CA LEU A 288 -39.63 22.05 -3.26
C LEU A 288 -40.47 20.77 -3.47
N PRO A 289 -40.92 20.50 -4.70
CA PRO A 289 -41.55 19.23 -5.05
C PRO A 289 -40.64 18.04 -4.73
N VAL A 290 -41.23 16.90 -4.35
CA VAL A 290 -40.48 15.70 -3.96
C VAL A 290 -39.59 15.18 -5.09
N GLU A 291 -39.98 15.38 -6.35
CA GLU A 291 -39.22 15.04 -7.55
C GLU A 291 -37.97 15.90 -7.68
N THR A 292 -38.08 17.20 -7.34
CA THR A 292 -36.95 18.12 -7.37
C THR A 292 -35.96 17.76 -6.27
N LEU A 293 -36.44 17.46 -5.06
CA LEU A 293 -35.61 16.97 -3.96
C LEU A 293 -34.93 15.65 -4.32
N ALA A 294 -35.66 14.68 -4.88
CA ALA A 294 -35.10 13.40 -5.32
C ALA A 294 -33.99 13.58 -6.36
N ARG A 295 -34.15 14.51 -7.31
CA ARG A 295 -33.13 14.84 -8.30
C ARG A 295 -31.91 15.53 -7.69
N ILE A 296 -32.11 16.41 -6.71
CA ILE A 296 -31.00 16.99 -5.94
C ILE A 296 -30.24 15.88 -5.18
N PHE A 297 -30.98 14.96 -4.56
CA PHE A 297 -30.37 13.85 -3.81
C PHE A 297 -29.60 12.89 -4.72
N SER A 298 -30.03 12.68 -5.96
CA SER A 298 -29.27 11.86 -6.91
C SER A 298 -27.93 12.52 -7.26
N TYR A 299 -27.91 13.84 -7.47
CA TYR A 299 -26.64 14.54 -7.70
C TYR A 299 -25.71 14.44 -6.48
N LEU A 300 -26.24 14.54 -5.26
CA LEU A 300 -25.45 14.37 -4.04
C LEU A 300 -24.92 12.93 -3.89
N ALA A 301 -25.75 11.93 -4.18
CA ALA A 301 -25.34 10.53 -4.16
C ALA A 301 -24.26 10.20 -5.21
N ASP A 302 -24.27 10.89 -6.36
CA ASP A 302 -23.27 10.72 -7.41
C ASP A 302 -21.97 11.49 -7.13
N MET A 303 -22.04 12.69 -6.52
CA MET A 303 -20.86 13.52 -6.20
C MET A 303 -20.10 12.99 -4.98
N ASP A 304 -20.81 12.54 -3.95
CA ASP A 304 -20.20 11.98 -2.74
C ASP A 304 -19.83 10.51 -2.97
N VAL A 305 -18.89 10.28 -3.88
CA VAL A 305 -18.23 8.98 -4.00
C VAL A 305 -17.63 8.67 -2.62
N PRO A 306 -17.94 7.53 -1.99
CA PRO A 306 -17.56 7.27 -0.61
C PRO A 306 -16.05 7.24 -0.47
N VAL A 307 -15.45 8.35 -0.02
CA VAL A 307 -14.01 8.41 0.29
C VAL A 307 -13.70 7.52 1.51
N ALA A 308 -14.72 7.28 2.36
CA ALA A 308 -14.66 6.38 3.48
C ALA A 308 -15.92 5.50 3.54
N PRO A 309 -15.83 4.24 3.99
CA PRO A 309 -16.93 3.26 4.01
C PRO A 309 -18.13 3.64 4.89
N ASN A 310 -18.12 4.81 5.55
CA ASN A 310 -19.14 5.25 6.49
C ASN A 310 -19.86 6.54 6.06
N TYR A 311 -19.53 7.14 4.91
CA TYR A 311 -20.14 8.40 4.49
C TYR A 311 -20.82 8.22 3.13
N PHE A 312 -22.14 8.41 3.10
CA PHE A 312 -22.93 8.28 1.89
C PHE A 312 -23.84 9.49 1.76
N GLY A 313 -23.79 10.17 0.60
CA GLY A 313 -24.61 11.36 0.35
C GLY A 313 -26.10 11.11 0.62
N CYS A 314 -26.62 9.94 0.22
CA CYS A 314 -28.03 9.56 0.49
C CYS A 314 -28.37 9.40 1.98
N MET A 315 -27.40 9.02 2.82
CA MET A 315 -27.59 8.94 4.27
C MET A 315 -27.60 10.35 4.88
N VAL A 316 -26.68 11.22 4.44
CA VAL A 316 -26.62 12.62 4.91
C VAL A 316 -27.93 13.33 4.65
N VAL A 317 -28.48 13.24 3.42
CA VAL A 317 -29.77 13.86 3.09
C VAL A 317 -30.92 13.27 3.91
N ALA A 318 -30.89 11.97 4.22
CA ALA A 318 -31.89 11.31 5.05
C ALA A 318 -31.84 11.73 6.54
N HIS A 319 -30.79 12.45 6.96
CA HIS A 319 -30.61 12.96 8.31
C HIS A 319 -30.90 14.47 8.46
N VAL A 320 -31.18 15.20 7.37
CA VAL A 320 -31.46 16.64 7.41
C VAL A 320 -32.78 16.96 8.11
N CYS A 321 -33.89 16.42 7.60
CA CYS A 321 -35.22 16.61 8.20
C CYS A 321 -36.15 15.43 7.85
N ARG A 322 -37.35 15.39 8.45
CA ARG A 322 -38.32 14.29 8.25
C ARG A 322 -38.77 14.17 6.78
N GLN A 323 -39.05 15.27 6.10
CA GLN A 323 -39.47 15.27 4.69
C GLN A 323 -38.38 14.71 3.79
N TRP A 324 -37.14 15.17 3.96
CA TRP A 324 -35.99 14.69 3.18
C TRP A 324 -35.73 13.21 3.42
N ARG A 325 -35.85 12.74 4.67
CA ARG A 325 -35.79 11.31 4.99
C ARG A 325 -36.84 10.49 4.26
N LEU A 326 -38.09 10.95 4.23
CA LEU A 326 -39.17 10.25 3.53
C LEU A 326 -38.91 10.22 2.01
N VAL A 327 -38.52 11.34 1.42
CA VAL A 327 -38.15 11.41 0.00
C VAL A 327 -36.98 10.47 -0.30
N ALA A 328 -35.92 10.49 0.51
CA ALA A 328 -34.76 9.64 0.31
C ALA A 328 -35.11 8.14 0.41
N ILE A 329 -35.86 7.73 1.43
CA ILE A 329 -36.29 6.32 1.61
C ILE A 329 -37.21 5.87 0.48
N ASN A 330 -38.11 6.73 0.00
CA ASN A 330 -39.09 6.41 -1.05
C ASN A 330 -38.56 6.61 -2.48
N THR A 331 -37.26 6.87 -2.65
CA THR A 331 -36.63 7.04 -3.96
C THR A 331 -35.64 5.89 -4.19
N PRO A 332 -36.08 4.76 -4.79
CA PRO A 332 -35.24 3.56 -4.92
C PRO A 332 -33.91 3.77 -5.66
N SER A 333 -33.86 4.71 -6.61
CA SER A 333 -32.63 5.04 -7.36
C SER A 333 -31.49 5.57 -6.48
N LEU A 334 -31.78 6.11 -5.29
CA LEU A 334 -30.74 6.53 -4.34
C LEU A 334 -30.05 5.36 -3.62
N TRP A 335 -30.61 4.15 -3.75
CA TRP A 335 -30.16 2.94 -3.07
C TRP A 335 -29.57 1.90 -4.01
N THR A 336 -29.49 2.19 -5.32
CA THR A 336 -28.96 1.25 -6.33
C THR A 336 -27.44 1.10 -6.29
N ASN A 337 -26.73 2.05 -5.68
CA ASN A 337 -25.30 1.96 -5.40
C ASN A 337 -25.10 1.39 -3.98
N VAL A 338 -24.90 0.07 -3.91
CA VAL A 338 -24.87 -0.70 -2.67
C VAL A 338 -23.43 -0.85 -2.19
N LEU A 339 -23.19 -0.40 -0.97
CA LEU A 339 -21.90 -0.55 -0.31
C LEU A 339 -21.92 -1.64 0.75
N GLN A 340 -20.73 -2.05 1.17
CA GLN A 340 -20.58 -2.92 2.31
C GLN A 340 -20.84 -2.14 3.61
N TRP A 341 -21.85 -2.55 4.36
CA TRP A 341 -22.16 -1.95 5.67
C TRP A 341 -22.19 -3.00 6.78
N LYS A 342 -22.02 -2.58 8.04
CA LYS A 342 -22.16 -3.44 9.21
C LYS A 342 -23.65 -3.70 9.49
N GLU A 343 -23.95 -4.73 10.28
CA GLU A 343 -25.24 -4.87 10.98
C GLU A 343 -26.47 -4.69 10.08
N ASP A 344 -26.58 -5.49 9.02
CA ASP A 344 -27.72 -5.56 8.09
C ASP A 344 -27.94 -4.35 7.16
N GLY A 345 -27.11 -3.31 7.24
CA GLY A 345 -27.25 -2.11 6.40
C GLY A 345 -27.29 -2.40 4.89
N THR A 346 -26.48 -3.35 4.42
CA THR A 346 -26.49 -3.79 3.01
C THR A 346 -27.84 -4.37 2.58
N GLN A 347 -28.49 -5.17 3.45
CA GLN A 347 -29.81 -5.74 3.15
C GLN A 347 -30.89 -4.65 3.11
N ILE A 348 -30.81 -3.65 3.99
CA ILE A 348 -31.71 -2.50 3.98
C ILE A 348 -31.55 -1.69 2.69
N MET A 349 -30.31 -1.47 2.22
CA MET A 349 -30.07 -0.79 0.93
C MET A 349 -30.68 -1.57 -0.23
N LEU A 350 -30.46 -2.89 -0.28
CA LEU A 350 -31.04 -3.76 -1.32
C LEU A 350 -32.57 -3.74 -1.29
N GLN A 351 -33.18 -3.79 -0.10
CA GLN A 351 -34.62 -3.69 0.07
C GLN A 351 -35.17 -2.35 -0.45
N ARG A 352 -34.48 -1.24 -0.15
CA ARG A 352 -34.87 0.11 -0.59
C ARG A 352 -34.65 0.34 -2.08
N ALA A 353 -33.66 -0.30 -2.69
CA ALA A 353 -33.45 -0.27 -4.14
C ALA A 353 -34.59 -0.95 -4.92
N GLY A 354 -35.49 -1.67 -4.24
CA GLY A 354 -36.60 -2.40 -4.84
C GLY A 354 -36.11 -3.59 -5.66
N ASN A 355 -36.98 -4.13 -6.53
CA ASN A 355 -36.72 -5.33 -7.35
C ASN A 355 -36.54 -5.06 -8.85
N THR A 356 -36.66 -3.81 -9.29
CA THR A 356 -36.74 -3.47 -10.72
C THR A 356 -35.50 -2.74 -11.23
N LEU A 357 -34.83 -1.96 -10.39
CA LEU A 357 -33.71 -1.13 -10.80
C LEU A 357 -32.40 -1.92 -10.90
N PRO A 358 -31.49 -1.55 -11.81
CA PRO A 358 -30.16 -2.14 -11.86
C PRO A 358 -29.33 -1.77 -10.63
N LEU A 359 -28.45 -2.68 -10.23
CA LEU A 359 -27.64 -2.53 -9.03
C LEU A 359 -26.15 -2.39 -9.36
N ARG A 360 -25.47 -1.53 -8.62
CA ARG A 360 -24.02 -1.39 -8.60
C ARG A 360 -23.55 -1.71 -7.19
N VAL A 361 -22.69 -2.70 -7.03
CA VAL A 361 -22.23 -3.17 -5.72
C VAL A 361 -20.74 -2.92 -5.58
N HIS A 362 -20.34 -2.19 -4.53
CA HIS A 362 -18.95 -1.88 -4.24
C HIS A 362 -18.61 -2.34 -2.82
N PHE A 363 -17.96 -3.51 -2.70
CA PHE A 363 -17.51 -4.04 -1.43
C PHE A 363 -15.98 -3.97 -1.35
N HIS A 364 -15.48 -2.97 -0.61
CA HIS A 364 -14.05 -2.81 -0.33
C HIS A 364 -13.73 -3.20 1.12
N ASP A 365 -12.48 -3.58 1.37
CA ASP A 365 -11.99 -3.99 2.69
C ASP A 365 -12.75 -5.18 3.31
N LEU A 366 -13.25 -6.11 2.48
CA LEU A 366 -13.90 -7.32 2.96
C LEU A 366 -12.91 -8.19 3.76
N PRO A 367 -13.18 -8.52 5.03
CA PRO A 367 -12.37 -9.51 5.73
C PRO A 367 -12.60 -10.88 5.10
N ALA A 368 -11.52 -11.55 4.69
CA ALA A 368 -11.58 -12.86 4.01
C ALA A 368 -12.45 -13.90 4.75
N ALA A 369 -12.49 -13.85 6.09
CA ALA A 369 -13.30 -14.75 6.92
C ALA A 369 -14.82 -14.64 6.67
N ASN A 370 -15.32 -13.47 6.29
CA ASN A 370 -16.75 -13.21 6.09
C ASN A 370 -17.10 -12.95 4.62
N PHE A 371 -16.15 -13.18 3.70
CA PHE A 371 -16.32 -12.87 2.29
C PHE A 371 -17.55 -13.55 1.69
N LEU A 372 -17.71 -14.87 1.92
CA LEU A 372 -18.81 -15.64 1.35
C LEU A 372 -20.18 -15.28 1.94
N SER A 373 -20.27 -15.11 3.26
CA SER A 373 -21.55 -14.75 3.89
C SER A 373 -22.04 -13.36 3.47
N ARG A 374 -21.12 -12.44 3.17
CA ARG A 374 -21.44 -11.11 2.62
C ARG A 374 -21.95 -11.18 1.18
N LEU A 375 -21.35 -12.04 0.37
CA LEU A 375 -21.77 -12.23 -1.01
C LEU A 375 -23.11 -12.96 -1.14
N GLU A 376 -23.44 -13.87 -0.21
CA GLU A 376 -24.71 -14.62 -0.27
C GLU A 376 -25.94 -13.69 -0.24
N ILE A 377 -25.82 -12.51 0.36
CA ILE A 377 -26.87 -11.48 0.37
C ILE A 377 -27.20 -11.01 -1.06
N LEU A 378 -26.25 -11.09 -1.98
CA LEU A 378 -26.43 -10.71 -3.38
C LEU A 378 -27.09 -11.79 -4.23
N ARG A 379 -27.36 -12.99 -3.69
CA ARG A 379 -27.88 -14.12 -4.46
C ARG A 379 -29.24 -13.83 -5.11
N GLU A 380 -30.19 -13.30 -4.35
CA GLU A 380 -31.51 -12.92 -4.88
C GLU A 380 -31.45 -11.72 -5.85
N PRO A 381 -30.74 -10.62 -5.56
CA PRO A 381 -30.64 -9.49 -6.48
C PRO A 381 -29.69 -9.72 -7.67
N ALA A 382 -28.95 -10.84 -7.71
CA ALA A 382 -27.90 -11.10 -8.68
C ALA A 382 -28.29 -10.80 -10.14
N PRO A 383 -29.46 -11.22 -10.67
CA PRO A 383 -29.84 -10.95 -12.07
C PRO A 383 -29.85 -9.47 -12.46
N ARG A 384 -29.93 -8.55 -11.49
CA ARG A 384 -29.99 -7.10 -11.70
C ARG A 384 -28.65 -6.39 -11.58
N LEU A 385 -27.58 -7.10 -11.21
CA LEU A 385 -26.26 -6.52 -11.03
C LEU A 385 -25.71 -6.04 -12.38
N GLN A 386 -25.44 -4.74 -12.49
CA GLN A 386 -24.77 -4.13 -13.64
C GLN A 386 -23.30 -3.85 -13.35
N ALA A 387 -22.94 -3.55 -12.10
CA ALA A 387 -21.56 -3.37 -11.69
C ALA A 387 -21.29 -4.16 -10.40
N LEU A 388 -20.19 -4.89 -10.36
CA LEU A 388 -19.72 -5.62 -9.19
C LEU A 388 -18.23 -5.32 -8.98
N GLU A 389 -17.92 -4.62 -7.90
CA GLU A 389 -16.57 -4.30 -7.47
C GLU A 389 -16.31 -4.94 -6.11
N LEU A 390 -15.36 -5.87 -6.06
CA LEU A 390 -14.99 -6.60 -4.86
C LEU A 390 -13.50 -6.42 -4.60
N ALA A 391 -13.15 -5.85 -3.44
CA ALA A 391 -11.78 -5.74 -2.98
C ALA A 391 -11.61 -6.36 -1.60
N VAL A 392 -10.71 -7.35 -1.50
CA VAL A 392 -10.34 -7.97 -0.22
C VAL A 392 -8.98 -7.44 0.21
N HIS A 393 -8.92 -6.74 1.35
CA HIS A 393 -7.65 -6.29 1.91
C HIS A 393 -7.04 -7.40 2.76
N TYR A 394 -5.96 -8.01 2.27
CA TYR A 394 -5.10 -8.82 3.12
C TYR A 394 -4.35 -7.86 4.04
N GLY A 395 -4.77 -7.75 5.31
CA GLY A 395 -3.91 -7.14 6.31
C GLY A 395 -2.52 -7.76 6.23
N PHE A 396 -1.47 -6.97 6.47
CA PHE A 396 -0.05 -7.35 6.37
C PHE A 396 0.35 -8.66 7.09
N TRP A 397 -0.55 -9.26 7.88
CA TRP A 397 -0.29 -10.37 8.77
C TRP A 397 -1.46 -11.35 8.78
N ARG A 398 -1.50 -12.33 7.86
CA ARG A 398 -1.91 -13.73 8.15
C ARG A 398 -1.95 -14.61 6.91
N THR A 399 -1.16 -15.64 7.00
CA THR A 399 -0.85 -16.69 6.02
C THR A 399 -1.85 -17.86 6.03
N THR A 400 -3.01 -17.76 6.66
CA THR A 400 -3.87 -18.95 6.88
C THR A 400 -5.26 -18.86 6.27
N HIS A 401 -5.67 -17.72 5.73
CA HIS A 401 -7.01 -17.58 5.17
C HIS A 401 -7.10 -18.23 3.79
N ARG A 402 -8.22 -18.94 3.55
CA ARG A 402 -8.58 -19.43 2.22
C ARG A 402 -8.73 -18.23 1.29
N VAL A 403 -8.29 -18.41 0.05
CA VAL A 403 -8.44 -17.43 -1.00
C VAL A 403 -9.93 -17.13 -1.22
N PRO A 404 -10.37 -15.87 -1.22
CA PRO A 404 -11.73 -15.50 -1.55
C PRO A 404 -11.98 -15.80 -3.01
N VAL A 405 -12.91 -16.73 -3.26
CA VAL A 405 -13.37 -17.10 -4.61
C VAL A 405 -14.84 -16.74 -4.72
N VAL A 406 -15.22 -15.97 -5.73
CA VAL A 406 -16.62 -15.66 -6.04
C VAL A 406 -17.31 -16.96 -6.47
N PRO A 407 -18.40 -17.36 -5.82
CA PRO A 407 -19.12 -18.57 -6.20
C PRO A 407 -19.75 -18.46 -7.59
N ASP A 408 -19.62 -19.51 -8.40
CA ASP A 408 -20.15 -19.55 -9.77
C ASP A 408 -21.66 -19.29 -9.84
N HIS A 409 -22.42 -19.74 -8.84
CA HIS A 409 -23.87 -19.55 -8.79
C HIS A 409 -24.29 -18.09 -8.58
N LEU A 410 -23.39 -17.23 -8.10
CA LEU A 410 -23.66 -15.81 -7.92
C LEU A 410 -23.46 -15.04 -9.23
N LEU A 411 -22.51 -15.47 -10.08
CA LEU A 411 -22.21 -14.81 -11.35
C LEU A 411 -22.95 -15.42 -12.55
N SER A 412 -23.26 -16.72 -12.50
CA SER A 412 -24.04 -17.42 -13.52
C SER A 412 -25.35 -16.72 -13.89
N PRO A 413 -26.19 -16.23 -12.96
CA PRO A 413 -27.43 -15.53 -13.32
C PRO A 413 -27.21 -14.11 -13.90
N VAL A 414 -26.00 -13.56 -13.81
CA VAL A 414 -25.70 -12.15 -14.13
C VAL A 414 -25.05 -11.98 -15.50
N HIS A 415 -24.73 -13.06 -16.20
CA HIS A 415 -23.95 -13.04 -17.45
C HIS A 415 -24.46 -12.05 -18.52
N ALA A 416 -25.77 -11.80 -18.55
CA ALA A 416 -26.42 -10.92 -19.52
C ALA A 416 -26.59 -9.46 -19.02
N SER A 417 -26.50 -9.20 -17.72
CA SER A 417 -26.74 -7.87 -17.14
C SER A 417 -25.47 -7.19 -16.62
N LEU A 418 -24.43 -7.97 -16.27
CA LEU A 418 -23.18 -7.44 -15.73
C LEU A 418 -22.39 -6.70 -16.82
N ARG A 419 -22.21 -5.39 -16.61
CA ARG A 419 -21.45 -4.49 -17.49
C ARG A 419 -20.06 -4.18 -16.95
N HIS A 420 -19.90 -4.13 -15.63
CA HIS A 420 -18.63 -3.82 -14.99
C HIS A 420 -18.30 -4.86 -13.93
N LEU A 421 -17.12 -5.47 -14.03
CA LEU A 421 -16.60 -6.41 -13.05
C LEU A 421 -15.20 -5.97 -12.64
N SER A 422 -15.01 -5.60 -11.38
CA SER A 422 -13.70 -5.30 -10.80
C SER A 422 -13.44 -6.21 -9.62
N LEU A 423 -12.36 -6.99 -9.68
CA LEU A 423 -11.96 -7.92 -8.65
C LEU A 423 -10.53 -7.62 -8.22
N GLU A 424 -10.39 -7.09 -7.02
CA GLU A 424 -9.11 -6.87 -6.37
C GLU A 424 -8.91 -7.91 -5.27
N ASN A 425 -7.88 -8.75 -5.41
CA ASN A 425 -7.55 -9.82 -4.46
C ASN A 425 -8.63 -10.91 -4.31
N VAL A 426 -9.57 -10.96 -5.25
CA VAL A 426 -10.71 -11.86 -5.29
C VAL A 426 -10.66 -12.66 -6.59
N PHE A 427 -10.78 -13.98 -6.48
CA PHE A 427 -10.67 -14.90 -7.60
C PHE A 427 -12.06 -15.33 -8.06
N PHE A 428 -12.19 -15.78 -9.30
CA PHE A 428 -13.43 -16.37 -9.79
C PHE A 428 -13.15 -17.34 -10.92
N ASN A 429 -14.16 -18.14 -11.28
CA ASN A 429 -14.05 -19.13 -12.33
C ASN A 429 -14.27 -18.52 -13.72
N MET A 430 -13.23 -18.54 -14.57
CA MET A 430 -13.29 -18.05 -15.97
C MET A 430 -14.23 -18.85 -16.90
N LYS A 431 -14.89 -19.90 -16.43
CA LYS A 431 -15.88 -20.64 -17.26
C LYS A 431 -17.16 -19.84 -17.51
N LEU A 432 -17.30 -18.70 -16.85
CA LEU A 432 -18.47 -17.84 -16.96
C LEU A 432 -18.39 -17.01 -18.25
N ARG A 433 -19.50 -16.99 -18.97
CA ARG A 433 -19.69 -16.20 -20.19
C ARG A 433 -20.20 -14.84 -19.78
N PHE A 434 -19.62 -13.75 -20.27
CA PHE A 434 -20.16 -12.41 -20.02
C PHE A 434 -20.31 -11.69 -21.36
N THR A 435 -21.54 -11.63 -21.87
CA THR A 435 -21.79 -11.06 -23.21
C THR A 435 -22.00 -9.54 -23.17
N ALA A 436 -22.44 -9.01 -22.02
CA ALA A 436 -22.73 -7.60 -21.82
C ALA A 436 -21.61 -6.81 -21.12
N ILE A 437 -20.46 -7.45 -20.85
CA ILE A 437 -19.38 -6.83 -20.09
C ILE A 437 -18.66 -5.76 -20.91
N VAL A 438 -18.62 -4.56 -20.36
CA VAL A 438 -17.98 -3.37 -20.93
C VAL A 438 -16.64 -3.11 -20.26
N SER A 439 -16.52 -3.38 -18.96
CA SER A 439 -15.29 -3.18 -18.19
C SER A 439 -14.96 -4.42 -17.36
N LEU A 440 -13.75 -4.96 -17.55
CA LEU A 440 -13.21 -6.07 -16.77
C LEU A 440 -11.89 -5.65 -16.13
N GLU A 441 -11.84 -5.64 -14.80
CA GLU A 441 -10.65 -5.28 -14.04
C GLU A 441 -10.29 -6.41 -13.06
N LEU A 442 -9.11 -7.00 -13.23
CA LEU A 442 -8.61 -8.09 -12.40
C LEU A 442 -7.28 -7.67 -11.79
N VAL A 443 -7.24 -7.45 -10.48
CA VAL A 443 -6.08 -6.91 -9.77
C VAL A 443 -5.66 -7.86 -8.65
N TYR A 444 -4.43 -8.36 -8.73
CA TYR A 444 -3.86 -9.24 -7.72
C TYR A 444 -2.46 -8.76 -7.32
N PRO A 445 -2.01 -9.00 -6.07
CA PRO A 445 -0.74 -8.49 -5.57
C PRO A 445 0.41 -9.37 -6.05
N GLN A 446 1.52 -8.77 -6.47
CA GLN A 446 2.72 -9.51 -6.89
C GLN A 446 3.29 -10.42 -5.80
N SER A 447 3.33 -9.91 -4.58
CA SER A 447 3.98 -10.56 -3.44
C SER A 447 3.17 -11.71 -2.85
N ILE A 448 1.87 -11.79 -3.14
CA ILE A 448 0.94 -12.62 -2.34
C ILE A 448 0.60 -13.95 -3.01
N VAL A 449 0.84 -14.13 -4.32
CA VAL A 449 0.36 -15.35 -5.00
C VAL A 449 1.23 -16.57 -4.64
N ARG A 450 0.88 -17.21 -3.53
CA ARG A 450 1.41 -18.53 -3.13
C ARG A 450 1.21 -19.51 -4.28
N ARG A 451 2.05 -20.55 -4.33
CA ARG A 451 1.93 -21.61 -5.36
C ARG A 451 0.52 -22.19 -5.50
N ALA A 452 -0.25 -22.26 -4.41
CA ALA A 452 -1.64 -22.73 -4.44
C ALA A 452 -2.59 -21.75 -5.15
N GLU A 453 -2.43 -20.45 -4.95
CA GLU A 453 -3.28 -19.39 -5.51
C GLU A 453 -3.02 -19.20 -7.01
N ARG A 454 -1.77 -19.41 -7.44
CA ARG A 454 -1.39 -19.43 -8.87
C ARG A 454 -2.19 -20.47 -9.67
N ARG A 455 -2.77 -21.48 -9.02
CA ARG A 455 -3.62 -22.48 -9.69
C ARG A 455 -5.02 -21.95 -10.02
N LEU A 456 -5.47 -20.92 -9.28
CA LEU A 456 -6.76 -20.27 -9.48
C LEU A 456 -6.72 -19.19 -10.57
N LEU A 457 -5.54 -18.58 -10.78
CA LEU A 457 -5.36 -17.65 -11.89
C LEU A 457 -5.55 -18.37 -13.25
N PRO A 458 -6.23 -17.75 -14.21
CA PRO A 458 -6.37 -18.31 -15.54
C PRO A 458 -5.05 -18.33 -16.32
N THR A 459 -4.94 -19.29 -17.23
CA THR A 459 -3.88 -19.25 -18.26
C THR A 459 -4.25 -18.23 -19.32
N VAL A 460 -3.26 -17.76 -20.10
CA VAL A 460 -3.48 -16.86 -21.25
C VAL A 460 -4.56 -17.42 -22.18
N SER A 461 -4.46 -18.71 -22.55
CA SER A 461 -5.43 -19.39 -23.42
C SER A 461 -6.85 -19.36 -22.85
N ARG A 462 -7.01 -19.63 -21.54
CA ARG A 462 -8.33 -19.60 -20.88
C ARG A 462 -8.92 -18.19 -20.82
N LEU A 463 -8.08 -17.19 -20.51
CA LEU A 463 -8.53 -15.80 -20.51
C LEU A 463 -8.96 -15.38 -21.92
N LEU A 464 -8.19 -15.70 -22.95
CA LEU A 464 -8.53 -15.38 -24.35
C LEU A 464 -9.82 -16.04 -24.80
N SER A 465 -10.06 -17.31 -24.46
CA SER A 465 -11.33 -17.98 -24.75
C SER A 465 -12.51 -17.25 -24.10
N ALA A 466 -12.36 -16.75 -22.87
CA ALA A 466 -13.40 -15.97 -22.21
C ALA A 466 -13.57 -14.59 -22.85
N LEU A 467 -12.46 -13.89 -23.15
CA LEU A 467 -12.47 -12.58 -23.82
C LEU A 467 -13.12 -12.63 -25.21
N GLY A 468 -12.97 -13.74 -25.94
CA GLY A 468 -13.62 -13.94 -27.24
C GLY A 468 -15.16 -13.97 -27.16
N GLU A 469 -15.74 -14.19 -25.99
CA GLU A 469 -17.19 -14.09 -25.78
C GLU A 469 -17.62 -12.67 -25.33
N MET A 470 -16.68 -11.78 -25.00
CA MET A 470 -16.91 -10.43 -24.46
C MET A 470 -16.83 -9.35 -25.55
N GLN A 471 -17.70 -9.46 -26.56
CA GLN A 471 -17.64 -8.59 -27.75
C GLN A 471 -17.91 -7.10 -27.46
N THR A 472 -18.51 -6.77 -26.32
CA THR A 472 -18.82 -5.40 -25.90
C THR A 472 -17.74 -4.76 -25.01
N LEU A 473 -16.63 -5.46 -24.78
CA LEU A 473 -15.57 -5.04 -23.86
C LEU A 473 -14.85 -3.79 -24.38
N GLN A 474 -14.91 -2.72 -23.59
CA GLN A 474 -14.24 -1.44 -23.86
C GLN A 474 -13.02 -1.22 -22.97
N ARG A 475 -13.03 -1.72 -21.73
CA ARG A 475 -11.93 -1.57 -20.78
C ARG A 475 -11.50 -2.94 -20.24
N LEU A 476 -10.21 -3.24 -20.38
CA LEU A 476 -9.59 -4.43 -19.83
C LEU A 476 -8.40 -4.02 -18.96
N LYS A 477 -8.46 -4.30 -17.65
CA LYS A 477 -7.36 -4.08 -16.72
C LYS A 477 -6.92 -5.41 -16.10
N LEU A 478 -5.64 -5.74 -16.20
CA LEU A 478 -5.09 -7.01 -15.73
C LEU A 478 -3.81 -6.79 -14.94
N CYS A 479 -3.88 -6.75 -13.61
CA CYS A 479 -2.71 -6.66 -12.74
C CYS A 479 -2.43 -8.03 -12.10
N ASN A 480 -1.36 -8.70 -12.51
CA ASN A 480 -0.95 -10.04 -12.06
C ASN A 480 -2.08 -11.10 -12.13
N ALA A 481 -2.98 -10.92 -13.11
CA ALA A 481 -4.19 -11.72 -13.26
C ALA A 481 -4.01 -13.03 -14.03
N LEU A 482 -2.77 -13.38 -14.40
CA LEU A 482 -2.47 -14.53 -15.23
C LEU A 482 -1.50 -15.49 -14.53
N ALA A 483 -1.77 -16.79 -14.66
CA ALA A 483 -0.89 -17.82 -14.17
C ALA A 483 0.31 -18.01 -15.11
N TYR A 484 1.52 -17.87 -14.58
CA TYR A 484 2.73 -18.38 -15.22
C TYR A 484 2.73 -19.91 -15.11
N ARG A 485 2.11 -20.61 -16.08
CA ARG A 485 2.30 -22.06 -16.24
C ARG A 485 3.33 -22.28 -17.33
N SER A 486 4.42 -22.95 -16.94
CA SER A 486 5.63 -23.22 -17.71
C SER A 486 5.44 -24.05 -18.99
N ASN A 487 4.22 -24.49 -19.29
CA ASN A 487 3.92 -25.19 -20.53
C ASN A 487 3.61 -24.19 -21.65
N LEU A 488 4.56 -23.28 -21.94
CA LEU A 488 4.57 -22.54 -23.22
C LEU A 488 4.65 -23.50 -24.43
N THR A 489 4.86 -24.80 -24.17
CA THR A 489 4.71 -25.91 -25.12
C THR A 489 3.25 -26.33 -25.35
N GLU A 490 2.23 -25.67 -24.75
CA GLU A 490 0.83 -25.85 -25.14
C GLU A 490 0.65 -25.47 -26.63
N GLY A 491 0.88 -26.47 -27.49
CA GLY A 491 0.60 -26.53 -28.92
C GLY A 491 1.06 -25.31 -29.73
N VAL A 492 2.11 -25.46 -30.54
CA VAL A 492 2.50 -24.49 -31.59
C VAL A 492 1.45 -24.43 -32.73
N GLY A 493 0.18 -24.66 -32.43
CA GLY A 493 -0.90 -24.46 -33.38
C GLY A 493 -1.02 -22.98 -33.74
N PRO A 494 -1.43 -22.66 -34.98
CA PRO A 494 -1.74 -21.29 -35.36
C PRO A 494 -2.91 -20.80 -34.51
N PHE A 495 -2.63 -20.01 -33.47
CA PHE A 495 -3.67 -19.38 -32.67
C PHE A 495 -4.30 -18.26 -33.48
N LEU A 496 -5.60 -18.34 -33.72
CA LEU A 496 -6.37 -17.24 -34.27
C LEU A 496 -6.39 -16.09 -33.24
N PRO A 497 -6.03 -14.85 -33.63
CA PRO A 497 -6.20 -13.69 -32.77
C PRO A 497 -7.64 -13.59 -32.28
N THR A 498 -7.81 -13.23 -31.00
CA THR A 498 -9.12 -12.99 -30.40
C THR A 498 -9.51 -11.54 -30.66
N PRO A 499 -10.54 -11.27 -31.50
CA PRO A 499 -10.97 -9.91 -31.81
C PRO A 499 -11.66 -9.26 -30.61
N LEU A 500 -11.23 -8.05 -30.28
CA LEU A 500 -11.87 -7.18 -29.29
C LEU A 500 -12.24 -5.84 -29.95
N PRO A 501 -13.27 -5.81 -30.81
CA PRO A 501 -13.51 -4.71 -31.74
C PRO A 501 -13.85 -3.36 -31.09
N HIS A 502 -14.26 -3.38 -29.82
CA HIS A 502 -14.65 -2.18 -29.07
C HIS A 502 -13.67 -1.82 -27.94
N LEU A 503 -12.52 -2.50 -27.86
CA LEU A 503 -11.56 -2.25 -26.79
C LEU A 503 -10.96 -0.85 -26.95
N GLN A 504 -11.27 0.03 -25.99
CA GLN A 504 -10.76 1.38 -25.92
C GLN A 504 -9.55 1.47 -25.00
N ASN A 505 -9.52 0.72 -23.90
CA ASN A 505 -8.48 0.82 -22.88
C ASN A 505 -7.99 -0.58 -22.47
N LEU A 506 -6.70 -0.86 -22.63
CA LEU A 506 -6.03 -2.07 -22.14
C LEU A 506 -4.93 -1.67 -21.14
N GLU A 507 -5.15 -1.91 -19.86
CA GLU A 507 -4.15 -1.75 -18.81
C GLU A 507 -3.64 -3.14 -18.38
N THR A 508 -2.34 -3.38 -18.39
CA THR A 508 -1.76 -4.61 -17.85
C THR A 508 -0.71 -4.25 -16.81
N ASP A 509 -0.64 -4.94 -15.67
CA ASP A 509 0.47 -4.84 -14.72
C ASP A 509 0.94 -6.24 -14.35
N MET A 510 1.79 -6.83 -15.18
CA MET A 510 2.19 -8.24 -15.05
C MET A 510 3.56 -8.50 -15.66
N GLU A 511 4.07 -9.72 -15.47
CA GLU A 511 5.31 -10.17 -16.10
C GLU A 511 5.25 -10.02 -17.63
N ILE A 512 6.31 -9.48 -18.22
CA ILE A 512 6.42 -9.20 -19.66
C ILE A 512 6.18 -10.39 -20.58
N ARG A 513 6.53 -11.61 -20.15
CA ARG A 513 6.28 -12.83 -20.92
C ARG A 513 4.78 -13.08 -21.09
N LEU A 514 4.01 -12.88 -20.02
CA LEU A 514 2.55 -13.02 -20.02
C LEU A 514 1.90 -11.87 -20.81
N CYS A 515 2.38 -10.64 -20.62
CA CYS A 515 1.93 -9.49 -21.38
C CYS A 515 2.15 -9.70 -22.90
N THR A 516 3.35 -10.14 -23.31
CA THR A 516 3.66 -10.43 -24.71
C THR A 516 2.79 -11.55 -25.26
N ALA A 517 2.65 -12.66 -24.52
CA ALA A 517 1.81 -13.79 -24.95
C ALA A 517 0.34 -13.41 -25.09
N LEU A 518 -0.15 -12.51 -24.23
CA LEU A 518 -1.49 -11.95 -24.32
C LEU A 518 -1.63 -11.06 -25.57
N LEU A 519 -0.74 -10.07 -25.74
CA LEU A 519 -0.78 -9.12 -26.86
C LEU A 519 -0.59 -9.79 -28.23
N GLN A 520 0.17 -10.88 -28.31
CA GLN A 520 0.33 -11.65 -29.56
C GLN A 520 -0.99 -12.25 -30.05
N ARG A 521 -1.90 -12.57 -29.14
CA ARG A 521 -3.14 -13.30 -29.40
C ARG A 521 -4.39 -12.42 -29.28
N LEU A 522 -4.25 -11.15 -28.94
CA LEU A 522 -5.32 -10.17 -29.00
C LEU A 522 -5.26 -9.40 -30.32
N GLU A 523 -6.41 -9.20 -30.94
CA GLU A 523 -6.58 -8.22 -32.00
C GLU A 523 -7.18 -6.96 -31.38
N ILE A 524 -6.32 -5.96 -31.18
CA ILE A 524 -6.62 -4.72 -30.47
C ILE A 524 -6.84 -3.61 -31.50
N PRO A 525 -7.93 -2.83 -31.38
CA PRO A 525 -8.18 -1.67 -32.25
C PRO A 525 -7.01 -0.68 -32.23
N HIS A 526 -6.75 -0.03 -33.37
CA HIS A 526 -5.63 0.90 -33.53
C HIS A 526 -5.80 2.20 -32.72
N ASP A 527 -7.04 2.54 -32.36
CA ASP A 527 -7.42 3.66 -31.50
C ASP A 527 -7.42 3.32 -30.00
N ALA A 528 -7.19 2.05 -29.64
CA ALA A 528 -7.15 1.63 -28.25
C ALA A 528 -5.95 2.23 -27.50
N GLN A 529 -6.20 2.72 -26.29
CA GLN A 529 -5.18 3.10 -25.33
C GLN A 529 -4.59 1.86 -24.66
N LEU A 530 -3.26 1.77 -24.64
CA LEU A 530 -2.48 0.67 -24.09
C LEU A 530 -1.63 1.18 -22.91
N ASP A 531 -1.92 0.77 -21.68
CA ASP A 531 -1.10 1.03 -20.48
C ASP A 531 -0.45 -0.27 -20.00
N LEU A 532 0.73 -0.58 -20.52
CA LEU A 532 1.50 -1.78 -20.21
C LEU A 532 2.44 -1.52 -19.03
N ARG A 533 1.98 -1.74 -17.82
CA ARG A 533 2.84 -1.82 -16.64
C ARG A 533 3.45 -3.21 -16.54
N ASN A 534 4.72 -3.24 -16.20
CA ASN A 534 5.51 -4.43 -16.08
C ASN A 534 6.23 -4.41 -14.77
N VAL A 535 6.21 -5.54 -14.08
CA VAL A 535 7.12 -5.74 -12.98
C VAL A 535 8.17 -6.73 -13.41
N VAL A 536 9.35 -6.17 -13.58
CA VAL A 536 10.54 -6.94 -13.79
C VAL A 536 10.94 -7.51 -12.43
N SER A 537 11.15 -8.83 -12.37
CA SER A 537 11.74 -9.45 -11.20
C SER A 537 13.16 -8.94 -10.97
N SER A 538 13.66 -9.04 -9.74
CA SER A 538 15.05 -8.68 -9.41
C SER A 538 16.11 -9.49 -10.17
N ASN A 539 15.73 -10.53 -10.92
CA ASN A 539 16.61 -11.32 -11.78
C ASN A 539 16.61 -10.85 -13.25
N LEU A 540 16.26 -9.58 -13.47
CA LEU A 540 16.17 -8.89 -14.74
C LEU A 540 17.23 -9.30 -15.77
N GLU A 541 18.53 -9.31 -15.45
CA GLU A 541 19.57 -9.61 -16.45
C GLU A 541 19.42 -11.00 -17.09
N ARG A 542 19.10 -12.01 -16.27
CA ARG A 542 18.86 -13.37 -16.76
C ARG A 542 17.54 -13.48 -17.52
N GLU A 543 16.52 -12.75 -17.06
CA GLU A 543 15.22 -12.74 -17.73
C GLU A 543 15.28 -12.03 -19.08
N LEU A 544 16.01 -10.91 -19.17
CA LEU A 544 16.21 -10.12 -20.37
C LEU A 544 16.86 -10.93 -21.49
N LEU A 545 17.93 -11.68 -21.21
CA LEU A 545 18.56 -12.56 -22.21
C LEU A 545 17.59 -13.59 -22.79
N HIS A 546 16.66 -14.11 -21.98
CA HIS A 546 15.62 -15.03 -22.44
C HIS A 546 14.41 -14.32 -23.05
N MET A 547 14.29 -13.01 -22.87
CA MET A 547 13.17 -12.21 -23.36
C MET A 547 13.41 -11.62 -24.74
N ASP A 548 14.60 -11.74 -25.33
CA ASP A 548 14.91 -11.15 -26.63
C ASP A 548 13.87 -11.49 -27.70
N ALA A 549 13.46 -12.75 -27.80
CA ALA A 549 12.41 -13.17 -28.74
C ALA A 549 11.06 -12.53 -28.42
N HIS A 550 10.65 -12.50 -27.15
CA HIS A 550 9.38 -11.90 -26.72
C HIS A 550 9.37 -10.38 -26.96
N TRP A 551 10.50 -9.74 -26.68
CA TRP A 551 10.68 -8.32 -26.88
C TRP A 551 10.62 -7.97 -28.36
N MET A 552 11.29 -8.73 -29.25
CA MET A 552 11.20 -8.49 -30.69
C MET A 552 9.76 -8.57 -31.20
N HIS A 553 8.96 -9.52 -30.70
CA HIS A 553 7.54 -9.58 -31.04
C HIS A 553 6.74 -8.41 -30.49
N LEU A 554 7.00 -8.00 -29.24
CA LEU A 554 6.36 -6.83 -28.65
C LEU A 554 6.73 -5.58 -29.47
N GLN A 555 8.01 -5.36 -29.73
CA GLN A 555 8.53 -4.27 -30.54
C GLN A 555 7.92 -4.24 -31.94
N MET A 556 7.80 -5.39 -32.62
CA MET A 556 7.16 -5.48 -33.92
C MET A 556 5.70 -4.99 -33.86
N ARG A 557 4.93 -5.46 -32.87
CA ARG A 557 3.54 -5.01 -32.66
C ARG A 557 3.47 -3.52 -32.32
N LEU A 558 4.33 -3.04 -31.42
CA LEU A 558 4.41 -1.63 -31.05
C LEU A 558 4.79 -0.75 -32.25
N THR A 559 5.66 -1.24 -33.13
CA THR A 559 6.02 -0.56 -34.38
C THR A 559 4.83 -0.52 -35.33
N THR A 560 4.06 -1.60 -35.43
CA THR A 560 2.80 -1.60 -36.19
C THR A 560 1.80 -0.58 -35.61
N PHE A 561 1.63 -0.51 -34.29
CA PHE A 561 0.77 0.51 -33.66
C PHE A 561 1.29 1.93 -33.92
N ALA A 562 2.59 2.14 -33.77
CA ALA A 562 3.25 3.41 -34.03
C ALA A 562 3.05 3.90 -35.47
N MET A 563 3.12 3.00 -36.46
CA MET A 563 2.93 3.33 -37.88
C MET A 563 1.52 3.86 -38.19
N HIS A 564 0.52 3.56 -37.37
CA HIS A 564 -0.85 4.04 -37.55
C HIS A 564 -1.16 5.31 -36.73
N SER A 565 -0.26 5.72 -35.83
CA SER A 565 -0.39 6.97 -35.06
C SER A 565 0.26 8.14 -35.81
N ILE A 566 -0.49 9.23 -35.99
CA ILE A 566 -0.05 10.42 -36.75
C ILE A 566 1.13 11.15 -36.06
N ALA A 567 1.41 10.86 -34.79
CA ALA A 567 2.59 11.37 -34.08
C ALA A 567 3.10 10.36 -33.04
N PHE A 568 4.40 10.04 -33.10
CA PHE A 568 5.08 9.22 -32.11
C PHE A 568 5.77 10.12 -31.07
N HIS A 569 5.17 10.20 -29.88
CA HIS A 569 5.74 10.95 -28.76
C HIS A 569 6.22 10.00 -27.67
N LEU A 570 7.54 9.83 -27.53
CA LEU A 570 8.15 9.01 -26.48
C LEU A 570 8.30 9.80 -25.18
N LYS A 571 7.68 9.41 -24.08
CA LYS A 571 7.95 9.99 -22.76
C LYS A 571 8.57 8.94 -21.86
N ILE A 572 9.74 9.17 -21.28
CA ILE A 572 10.39 8.29 -20.30
C ILE A 572 10.34 8.98 -18.94
N GLN A 573 9.47 8.51 -18.05
CA GLN A 573 9.28 9.03 -16.70
C GLN A 573 9.76 8.03 -15.66
N CYS A 574 10.71 8.40 -14.82
CA CYS A 574 11.13 7.53 -13.72
C CYS A 574 10.49 7.93 -12.38
N ARG A 575 9.70 7.07 -11.73
CA ARG A 575 9.03 7.38 -10.45
C ARG A 575 9.24 6.27 -9.46
N MET A 576 9.88 6.55 -8.31
CA MET A 576 9.97 5.64 -7.14
C MET A 576 10.00 4.16 -7.56
N TRP A 577 11.05 3.75 -8.28
CA TRP A 577 11.27 2.41 -8.84
C TRP A 577 10.61 2.08 -10.19
N HIS A 578 9.90 3.00 -10.87
CA HIS A 578 9.26 2.73 -12.16
C HIS A 578 9.90 3.50 -13.33
N ILE A 579 10.07 2.94 -14.54
CA ILE A 579 10.36 3.65 -15.80
C ILE A 579 9.12 3.61 -16.69
N ILE A 580 8.54 4.74 -16.99
CA ILE A 580 7.31 4.89 -17.77
C ILE A 580 7.66 5.43 -19.14
N VAL A 581 7.60 4.60 -20.16
CA VAL A 581 7.72 4.86 -21.58
C VAL A 581 6.32 5.10 -22.20
N GLU A 582 5.88 6.35 -22.38
CA GLU A 582 4.67 6.71 -23.13
C GLU A 582 5.01 6.85 -24.61
N VAL A 583 4.14 6.40 -25.52
CA VAL A 583 4.29 6.51 -26.98
C VAL A 583 3.01 7.12 -27.56
N GLY A 584 3.05 8.37 -28.01
CA GLY A 584 1.86 9.11 -28.43
C GLY A 584 0.90 9.38 -27.26
N SER A 585 -0.38 9.64 -27.57
CA SER A 585 -1.44 9.75 -26.54
C SER A 585 -2.07 8.41 -26.19
N THR A 586 -1.83 7.38 -27.01
CA THR A 586 -2.51 6.09 -26.89
C THR A 586 -1.68 5.05 -26.14
N PHE A 587 -0.36 5.15 -26.10
CA PHE A 587 0.46 4.11 -25.47
C PHE A 587 1.23 4.62 -24.26
N LYS A 588 1.29 3.80 -23.22
CA LYS A 588 2.01 3.98 -21.97
C LYS A 588 2.59 2.64 -21.56
N LEU A 589 3.85 2.58 -21.18
CA LEU A 589 4.55 1.36 -20.78
C LEU A 589 5.37 1.64 -19.54
N ALA A 590 5.00 1.09 -18.39
CA ALA A 590 5.71 1.32 -17.13
C ALA A 590 6.53 0.09 -16.72
N TYR A 591 7.72 0.27 -16.15
CA TYR A 591 8.58 -0.82 -15.67
C TYR A 591 8.93 -0.61 -14.22
N ALA A 592 8.44 -1.42 -13.30
CA ALA A 592 9.02 -1.47 -11.96
C ALA A 592 10.39 -2.16 -12.01
N ILE A 593 11.38 -1.54 -11.37
CA ILE A 593 12.76 -1.99 -11.27
C ILE A 593 13.13 -2.01 -9.80
N SER A 594 13.46 -3.19 -9.27
CA SER A 594 14.14 -3.28 -7.98
C SER A 594 15.64 -3.05 -8.20
N GLY A 595 16.19 -1.94 -7.70
CA GLY A 595 17.63 -1.62 -7.81
C GLY A 595 17.96 -0.51 -8.80
N SER A 596 19.21 -0.46 -9.28
CA SER A 596 19.65 0.54 -10.27
C SER A 596 18.91 0.32 -11.59
N PRO A 597 18.29 1.36 -12.19
CA PRO A 597 17.54 1.24 -13.44
C PRO A 597 18.43 0.95 -14.64
N LEU A 598 19.74 1.26 -14.55
CA LEU A 598 20.61 1.40 -15.71
C LEU A 598 20.82 0.10 -16.50
N PRO A 599 21.05 -1.08 -15.89
CA PRO A 599 21.12 -2.34 -16.64
C PRO A 599 19.84 -2.62 -17.45
N SER A 600 18.66 -2.35 -16.85
CA SER A 600 17.36 -2.45 -17.54
C SER A 600 17.26 -1.49 -18.71
N MET A 601 17.66 -0.25 -18.50
CA MET A 601 17.67 0.77 -19.53
C MET A 601 18.58 0.38 -20.70
N ARG A 602 19.71 -0.32 -20.46
CA ARG A 602 20.64 -0.73 -21.52
C ARG A 602 20.02 -1.68 -22.50
N VAL A 603 19.12 -2.52 -22.00
CA VAL A 603 18.45 -3.51 -22.82
C VAL A 603 17.15 -2.98 -23.41
N LEU A 604 16.42 -2.14 -22.68
CA LEU A 604 15.14 -1.60 -23.15
C LEU A 604 15.32 -0.50 -24.20
N LEU A 605 16.19 0.48 -23.96
CA LEU A 605 16.25 1.70 -24.77
C LEU A 605 16.65 1.48 -26.24
N PRO A 606 17.66 0.65 -26.59
CA PRO A 606 18.00 0.39 -27.99
C PRO A 606 16.88 -0.26 -28.80
N ARG A 607 15.85 -0.77 -28.11
CA ARG A 607 14.76 -1.53 -28.72
C ARG A 607 13.43 -0.79 -28.73
N ILE A 608 13.42 0.45 -28.25
CA ILE A 608 12.26 1.32 -28.41
C ILE A 608 12.23 1.81 -29.87
N PRO A 609 11.06 1.79 -30.55
CA PRO A 609 10.97 2.33 -31.89
C PRO A 609 11.39 3.80 -31.92
N PRO A 610 11.97 4.26 -33.04
CA PRO A 610 12.44 5.64 -33.15
C PRO A 610 11.29 6.63 -32.94
N ALA A 611 11.61 7.72 -32.23
CA ALA A 611 10.64 8.72 -31.80
C ALA A 611 10.91 10.08 -32.42
N ASP A 612 9.87 10.81 -32.81
CA ASP A 612 10.00 12.21 -33.23
C ASP A 612 10.24 13.13 -32.05
N SER A 613 9.67 12.78 -30.89
CA SER A 613 9.84 13.52 -29.64
C SER A 613 10.19 12.57 -28.49
N LEU A 614 11.14 12.95 -27.65
CA LEU A 614 11.54 12.25 -26.43
C LEU A 614 11.38 13.18 -25.22
N ASP A 615 10.58 12.83 -24.21
CA ASP A 615 10.38 13.59 -22.98
C ASP A 615 10.94 12.83 -21.77
N LEU A 616 12.04 13.32 -21.19
CA LEU A 616 12.71 12.77 -20.03
C LEU A 616 12.17 13.44 -18.76
N ASP A 617 11.28 12.75 -18.07
CA ASP A 617 10.67 13.21 -16.83
C ASP A 617 11.60 12.95 -15.62
N PRO A 618 11.30 13.51 -14.44
CA PRO A 618 12.32 13.64 -13.43
C PRO A 618 12.59 12.35 -12.67
N PHE A 619 13.87 12.00 -12.52
CA PHE A 619 14.30 10.85 -11.74
C PHE A 619 14.16 11.12 -10.23
N PRO A 620 13.82 10.09 -9.43
CA PRO A 620 13.62 10.24 -7.99
C PRO A 620 14.89 10.69 -7.25
N THR A 621 14.71 11.48 -6.20
CA THR A 621 15.75 12.24 -5.47
C THR A 621 16.82 11.39 -4.77
N ASN A 622 16.55 10.09 -4.56
CA ASN A 622 17.49 9.17 -3.92
C ASN A 622 18.66 8.75 -4.83
N TRP A 623 18.70 9.20 -6.10
CA TRP A 623 19.74 8.85 -7.08
C TRP A 623 20.73 9.99 -7.35
N ALA A 624 20.86 10.90 -6.39
CA ALA A 624 21.73 12.07 -6.47
C ALA A 624 23.20 11.80 -6.14
N SER A 625 23.65 10.54 -6.05
CA SER A 625 25.04 10.25 -5.74
C SER A 625 25.93 10.52 -6.96
N PRO A 626 27.18 11.00 -6.78
CA PRO A 626 28.14 11.17 -7.88
C PRO A 626 28.35 9.90 -8.72
N THR A 627 28.17 8.71 -8.11
CA THR A 627 28.22 7.43 -8.81
C THR A 627 27.17 7.32 -9.92
N CYS A 628 25.97 7.88 -9.74
CA CYS A 628 24.94 7.87 -10.77
C CYS A 628 25.35 8.64 -12.02
N ILE A 629 26.17 9.70 -11.92
CA ILE A 629 26.67 10.44 -13.09
C ILE A 629 27.58 9.55 -13.94
N THR A 630 28.53 8.87 -13.30
CA THR A 630 29.44 7.94 -13.99
C THR A 630 28.66 6.80 -14.60
N GLU A 631 27.67 6.26 -13.87
CA GLU A 631 26.83 5.19 -14.40
C GLU A 631 25.95 5.67 -15.57
N TRP A 632 25.45 6.91 -15.56
CA TRP A 632 24.73 7.51 -16.69
C TRP A 632 25.63 7.77 -17.90
N ASN A 633 26.83 8.30 -17.67
CA ASN A 633 27.80 8.51 -18.74
C ASN A 633 28.22 7.19 -19.37
N GLN A 634 28.45 6.16 -18.55
CA GLN A 634 28.74 4.81 -18.98
C GLN A 634 27.54 4.17 -19.66
N PHE A 635 26.32 4.38 -19.15
CA PHE A 635 25.07 3.93 -19.74
C PHE A 635 24.87 4.50 -21.15
N LEU A 636 24.98 5.82 -21.29
CA LEU A 636 24.93 6.49 -22.58
C LEU A 636 26.12 6.10 -23.47
N HIS A 637 27.23 5.62 -22.90
CA HIS A 637 28.40 5.11 -23.64
C HIS A 637 28.17 3.76 -24.25
N ASP A 638 27.56 2.88 -23.47
CA ASP A 638 27.38 1.49 -23.85
C ASP A 638 26.11 1.29 -24.69
N THR A 639 25.23 2.30 -24.76
CA THR A 639 24.04 2.26 -25.61
C THR A 639 24.27 3.08 -26.89
N ASP A 640 24.37 2.38 -28.02
CA ASP A 640 24.16 2.95 -29.36
C ASP A 640 22.69 3.34 -29.51
N PHE A 641 22.28 4.38 -28.78
CA PHE A 641 20.90 4.82 -28.75
C PHE A 641 20.57 5.46 -30.12
N PRO A 642 19.56 4.96 -30.85
CA PRO A 642 19.12 5.56 -32.11
C PRO A 642 18.30 6.84 -31.85
N LEU A 643 18.92 7.87 -31.25
CA LEU A 643 18.32 9.21 -31.14
C LEU A 643 18.44 10.00 -32.46
N SER A 644 18.88 9.35 -33.53
CA SER A 644 19.06 9.95 -34.85
C SER A 644 17.77 10.49 -35.46
N LEU A 645 16.61 10.05 -34.97
CA LEU A 645 15.29 10.48 -35.43
C LEU A 645 14.57 11.43 -34.45
N VAL A 646 15.16 11.71 -33.28
CA VAL A 646 14.55 12.60 -32.28
C VAL A 646 14.69 14.05 -32.74
N HIS A 647 13.56 14.67 -33.07
CA HIS A 647 13.47 16.08 -33.45
C HIS A 647 13.23 16.99 -32.25
N THR A 648 12.49 16.52 -31.24
CA THR A 648 12.21 17.27 -30.00
C THR A 648 12.67 16.48 -28.78
N LEU A 649 13.57 17.05 -27.98
CA LEU A 649 13.96 16.49 -26.68
C LEU A 649 13.40 17.37 -25.58
N THR A 650 12.50 16.86 -24.75
CA THR A 650 12.05 17.52 -23.53
C THR A 650 12.79 16.93 -22.34
N VAL A 651 13.29 17.76 -21.43
CA VAL A 651 13.97 17.33 -20.20
C VAL A 651 13.40 18.09 -19.01
N ASN A 652 12.95 17.35 -18.00
CA ASN A 652 12.47 17.90 -16.75
C ASN A 652 13.64 18.12 -15.76
N CYS A 653 14.14 19.34 -15.73
CA CYS A 653 15.24 19.77 -14.87
C CYS A 653 14.75 19.98 -13.43
N THR A 654 14.88 18.94 -12.60
CA THR A 654 14.86 19.07 -11.13
C THR A 654 16.29 19.15 -10.60
N ASP A 655 16.45 19.35 -9.29
CA ASP A 655 17.75 19.37 -8.58
C ASP A 655 18.70 18.20 -8.88
N TYR A 656 18.18 17.12 -9.47
CA TYR A 656 18.87 15.85 -9.64
C TYR A 656 18.95 15.35 -11.09
N ASN A 657 18.17 15.91 -12.04
CA ASN A 657 18.18 15.45 -13.45
C ASN A 657 19.08 16.24 -14.37
N SER A 658 19.71 17.31 -13.89
CA SER A 658 20.68 18.06 -14.68
C SER A 658 21.78 17.15 -15.22
N TYR A 659 22.11 16.06 -14.54
CA TYR A 659 23.11 15.09 -14.98
C TYR A 659 22.71 14.29 -16.21
N ALA A 660 21.43 13.93 -16.37
CA ALA A 660 20.98 13.26 -17.59
C ALA A 660 21.09 14.21 -18.80
N LEU A 661 20.71 15.47 -18.62
CA LEU A 661 20.91 16.52 -19.62
C LEU A 661 22.40 16.72 -19.94
N PHE A 662 23.26 16.78 -18.93
CA PHE A 662 24.70 16.96 -19.14
C PHE A 662 25.34 15.76 -19.82
N GLY A 663 24.98 14.54 -19.41
CA GLY A 663 25.45 13.32 -20.07
C GLY A 663 25.06 13.28 -21.54
N LEU A 664 23.84 13.73 -21.89
CA LEU A 664 23.37 13.83 -23.27
C LEU A 664 24.09 14.93 -24.07
N LEU A 665 24.29 16.11 -23.49
CA LEU A 665 24.94 17.24 -24.17
C LEU A 665 26.47 17.12 -24.26
N GLN A 666 27.12 16.44 -23.30
CA GLN A 666 28.55 16.11 -23.36
C GLN A 666 28.87 15.19 -24.54
N ARG A 667 27.87 14.50 -25.07
CA ARG A 667 28.04 13.69 -26.25
C ARG A 667 28.04 14.57 -27.49
N ARG A 668 28.89 14.22 -28.45
CA ARG A 668 28.95 14.94 -29.71
C ARG A 668 27.58 14.89 -30.43
N PRO A 669 27.27 15.90 -31.26
CA PRO A 669 25.98 16.01 -31.97
C PRO A 669 25.57 14.81 -32.82
N HIS A 670 26.50 13.95 -33.22
CA HIS A 670 26.26 12.72 -34.00
C HIS A 670 25.27 11.72 -33.38
N ILE A 671 24.97 11.81 -32.08
CA ILE A 671 23.97 10.93 -31.44
C ILE A 671 22.55 11.42 -31.70
N MET A 672 22.37 12.74 -31.78
CA MET A 672 21.09 13.39 -32.00
C MET A 672 21.14 14.31 -33.24
N PRO A 673 21.56 13.81 -34.43
CA PRO A 673 21.77 14.63 -35.62
C PRO A 673 20.51 15.38 -36.09
N SER A 674 19.32 14.84 -35.81
CA SER A 674 18.04 15.44 -36.21
C SER A 674 17.38 16.29 -35.13
N LEU A 675 18.03 16.52 -33.97
CA LEU A 675 17.45 17.29 -32.89
C LEU A 675 17.29 18.75 -33.30
N ARG A 676 16.05 19.21 -33.45
CA ARG A 676 15.69 20.58 -33.82
C ARG A 676 15.21 21.41 -32.64
N LYS A 677 14.61 20.78 -31.63
CA LYS A 677 14.00 21.47 -30.49
C LYS A 677 14.40 20.83 -29.16
N LEU A 678 14.93 21.62 -28.23
CA LEU A 678 15.24 21.19 -26.86
C LEU A 678 14.31 21.92 -25.89
N VAL A 679 13.42 21.22 -25.18
CA VAL A 679 12.50 21.78 -24.20
C VAL A 679 13.01 21.52 -22.78
N LEU A 680 13.39 22.55 -22.04
CA LEU A 680 13.84 22.45 -20.66
C LEU A 680 12.69 22.82 -19.71
N ARG A 681 12.13 21.86 -18.98
CA ARG A 681 11.12 22.11 -17.95
C ARG A 681 11.82 22.28 -16.60
N MET A 682 11.95 23.51 -16.11
CA MET A 682 12.67 23.80 -14.87
C MET A 682 11.71 23.72 -13.67
N ALA A 683 11.97 22.80 -12.75
CA ALA A 683 11.22 22.70 -11.51
C ALA A 683 11.63 23.81 -10.51
N PRO A 684 10.73 24.23 -9.59
CA PRO A 684 11.04 25.28 -8.61
C PRO A 684 12.27 24.98 -7.74
N GLY A 685 12.51 23.71 -7.42
CA GLY A 685 13.66 23.26 -6.63
C GLY A 685 15.00 23.55 -7.29
N PHE A 686 15.11 23.25 -8.59
CA PHE A 686 16.33 23.43 -9.39
C PHE A 686 16.89 24.85 -9.27
N CYS A 687 16.00 25.84 -9.33
CA CYS A 687 16.38 27.24 -9.28
C CYS A 687 16.70 27.71 -7.86
N ARG A 688 16.04 27.16 -6.83
CA ARG A 688 16.43 27.44 -5.44
C ARG A 688 17.86 27.00 -5.18
N ARG A 689 18.28 25.84 -5.66
CA ARG A 689 19.66 25.40 -5.46
C ARG A 689 20.67 26.34 -6.11
N ILE A 690 20.40 26.80 -7.33
CA ILE A 690 21.23 27.81 -8.03
C ILE A 690 21.39 29.09 -7.22
N ILE A 691 20.29 29.60 -6.62
CA ILE A 691 20.33 30.81 -5.80
C ILE A 691 21.09 30.60 -4.49
N TRP A 692 20.94 29.43 -3.86
CA TRP A 692 21.40 29.18 -2.49
C TRP A 692 22.82 28.59 -2.37
N THR A 693 23.35 27.91 -3.40
CA THR A 693 24.68 27.30 -3.30
C THR A 693 25.83 28.26 -3.58
N GLY A 694 25.56 29.50 -4.03
CA GLY A 694 26.60 30.48 -4.38
C GLY A 694 27.35 30.12 -5.68
N PRO A 695 28.04 31.09 -6.31
CA PRO A 695 28.64 30.92 -7.65
C PRO A 695 29.70 29.81 -7.73
N GLU A 696 30.37 29.47 -6.63
CA GLU A 696 31.41 28.43 -6.59
C GLU A 696 30.86 26.99 -6.52
N LEU A 697 29.60 26.82 -6.10
CA LEU A 697 28.90 25.52 -6.04
C LEU A 697 27.63 25.51 -6.91
N ALA A 698 27.53 26.44 -7.87
CA ALA A 698 26.50 26.47 -8.90
C ALA A 698 27.02 26.02 -10.29
N PRO A 699 27.72 24.86 -10.42
CA PRO A 699 28.16 24.37 -11.73
C PRO A 699 27.03 24.07 -12.74
N PRO A 700 25.74 23.82 -12.40
CA PRO A 700 24.82 23.28 -13.40
C PRO A 700 24.58 24.19 -14.61
N ILE A 701 24.42 25.50 -14.43
CA ILE A 701 23.96 26.37 -15.52
C ILE A 701 25.12 26.89 -16.39
N THR A 702 26.25 27.29 -15.80
CA THR A 702 27.44 27.68 -16.59
C THR A 702 28.00 26.48 -17.34
N GLN A 703 27.98 25.30 -16.73
CA GLN A 703 28.28 24.04 -17.41
C GLN A 703 27.26 23.74 -18.51
N LEU A 704 25.95 23.94 -18.27
CA LEU A 704 24.93 23.78 -19.29
C LEU A 704 25.20 24.66 -20.51
N ARG A 705 25.51 25.94 -20.31
CA ARG A 705 25.88 26.87 -21.40
C ARG A 705 27.09 26.35 -22.16
N GLY A 706 28.17 26.02 -21.47
CA GLY A 706 29.38 25.49 -22.11
C GLY A 706 29.14 24.21 -22.90
N LEU A 707 28.26 23.33 -22.41
CA LEU A 707 27.86 22.11 -23.13
C LEU A 707 26.97 22.42 -24.34
N LEU A 708 26.04 23.38 -24.23
CA LEU A 708 25.22 23.82 -25.36
C LEU A 708 26.09 24.47 -26.45
N ASP A 709 27.03 25.34 -26.08
CA ASP A 709 27.95 25.98 -27.03
C ASP A 709 28.83 24.97 -27.78
N GLN A 710 29.17 23.85 -27.12
CA GLN A 710 29.88 22.74 -27.76
C GLN A 710 28.98 21.86 -28.63
N PHE A 711 27.71 21.68 -28.22
CA PHE A 711 26.75 20.82 -28.91
C PHE A 711 26.16 21.49 -30.17
N ILE A 712 25.90 22.79 -30.13
CA ILE A 712 25.22 23.52 -31.21
C ILE A 712 25.94 23.42 -32.57
N PRO A 713 27.27 23.65 -32.69
CA PRO A 713 27.94 23.72 -33.99
C PRO A 713 27.87 22.47 -34.87
N GLY A 714 27.56 21.30 -34.30
CA GLY A 714 27.39 20.06 -35.06
C GLY A 714 25.98 19.49 -35.06
N SER A 715 25.01 20.17 -34.45
CA SER A 715 23.61 19.70 -34.34
C SER A 715 22.67 20.50 -35.25
N GLN A 716 21.47 19.96 -35.49
CA GLN A 716 20.37 20.70 -36.16
C GLN A 716 19.52 21.52 -35.18
N LEU A 717 20.03 21.82 -33.98
CA LEU A 717 19.24 22.45 -32.92
C LEU A 717 18.88 23.89 -33.29
N GLN A 718 17.59 24.16 -33.50
CA GLN A 718 17.05 25.45 -33.94
C GLN A 718 16.39 26.23 -32.80
N THR A 719 15.81 25.53 -31.82
CA THR A 719 15.06 26.17 -30.74
C THR A 719 15.35 25.52 -29.39
N ILE A 720 15.58 26.34 -28.37
CA ILE A 720 15.59 25.92 -26.96
C ILE A 720 14.37 26.55 -26.29
N GLU A 721 13.43 25.74 -25.82
CA GLU A 721 12.23 26.19 -25.13
C GLU A 721 12.38 25.98 -23.63
N VAL A 722 12.54 27.06 -22.87
CA VAL A 722 12.65 27.02 -21.41
C VAL A 722 11.26 27.22 -20.82
N ARG A 723 10.68 26.16 -20.29
CA ARG A 723 9.41 26.18 -19.55
C ARG A 723 9.70 26.32 -18.06
N THR A 724 9.29 27.43 -17.48
CA THR A 724 9.55 27.68 -16.06
C THR A 724 8.44 28.49 -15.38
N ASN A 725 8.44 28.50 -14.06
CA ASN A 725 7.59 29.40 -13.27
C ASN A 725 8.18 30.83 -13.26
N CYS A 726 7.34 31.85 -13.10
CA CYS A 726 7.73 33.26 -13.29
C CYS A 726 8.94 33.72 -12.45
N HIS A 727 9.17 33.14 -11.27
CA HIS A 727 10.24 33.59 -10.35
C HIS A 727 11.64 33.16 -10.76
N THR A 728 11.77 32.27 -11.74
CA THR A 728 13.05 31.65 -12.12
C THR A 728 13.44 31.92 -13.56
N GLN A 729 12.55 32.58 -14.31
CA GLN A 729 12.77 32.96 -15.70
C GLN A 729 13.98 33.87 -15.88
N TRP A 730 14.21 34.83 -14.97
CA TRP A 730 15.34 35.76 -15.04
C TRP A 730 16.68 35.03 -14.93
N ILE A 731 16.81 34.04 -14.04
CA ILE A 731 18.02 33.23 -13.89
C ILE A 731 18.32 32.46 -15.18
N ALA A 732 17.31 31.83 -15.77
CA ALA A 732 17.47 31.15 -17.04
C ALA A 732 17.77 32.14 -18.19
N ARG A 733 17.34 33.39 -18.07
CA ARG A 733 17.65 34.47 -19.01
C ARG A 733 19.13 34.82 -18.97
N ASP A 734 19.61 35.25 -17.80
CA ASP A 734 20.97 35.76 -17.62
C ASP A 734 22.05 34.76 -18.10
N HIS A 735 21.74 33.47 -18.06
CA HIS A 735 22.68 32.43 -18.43
C HIS A 735 22.50 31.81 -19.82
N LEU A 736 21.32 31.87 -20.41
CA LEU A 736 21.05 31.35 -21.76
C LEU A 736 20.93 32.47 -22.81
N GLU A 737 20.96 33.73 -22.38
CA GLU A 737 21.18 34.88 -23.26
C GLU A 737 22.54 34.73 -23.97
N ASP A 738 22.55 35.11 -25.25
CA ASP A 738 23.64 34.99 -26.22
C ASP A 738 23.95 33.59 -26.78
N ILE A 739 23.14 32.56 -26.48
CA ILE A 739 23.26 31.29 -27.20
C ILE A 739 22.84 31.49 -28.67
N ARG A 740 23.60 30.92 -29.62
CA ARG A 740 23.39 31.07 -31.08
C ARG A 740 22.05 30.51 -31.62
N VAL A 741 21.24 29.92 -30.75
CA VAL A 741 19.98 29.23 -31.05
C VAL A 741 18.83 30.04 -30.46
N GLN A 742 17.67 30.05 -31.12
CA GLN A 742 16.51 30.77 -30.61
C GLN A 742 16.07 30.21 -29.25
N VAL A 743 16.21 31.00 -28.19
CA VAL A 743 15.73 30.65 -26.84
C VAL A 743 14.34 31.24 -26.62
N LEU A 744 13.34 30.38 -26.45
CA LEU A 744 11.96 30.76 -26.14
C LEU A 744 11.68 30.50 -24.67
N TYR A 745 11.26 31.54 -23.95
CA TYR A 745 10.86 31.42 -22.55
C TYR A 745 9.34 31.32 -22.48
N ILE A 746 8.82 30.19 -22.00
CA ILE A 746 7.39 29.97 -21.81
C ILE A 746 7.09 29.92 -20.32
N GLN A 747 6.28 30.88 -19.87
CA GLN A 747 5.77 30.88 -18.51
C GLN A 747 4.69 29.80 -18.38
N LEU A 748 4.95 28.80 -17.51
CA LEU A 748 3.92 27.84 -17.14
C LEU A 748 2.86 28.55 -16.28
N PRO A 749 1.56 28.24 -16.45
CA PRO A 749 0.54 28.71 -15.51
C PRO A 749 0.94 28.28 -14.09
N PRO A 750 0.70 29.12 -13.07
CA PRO A 750 0.95 28.72 -11.70
C PRO A 750 0.21 27.39 -11.48
N LEU A 751 0.95 26.33 -11.15
CA LEU A 751 0.36 25.07 -10.69
C LEU A 751 -0.61 25.47 -9.59
N MET A 752 -1.91 25.17 -9.77
CA MET A 752 -2.88 25.30 -8.69
C MET A 752 -2.22 24.75 -7.43
N PRO A 753 -2.20 25.50 -6.32
CA PRO A 753 -1.54 25.02 -5.11
C PRO A 753 -2.08 23.62 -4.85
N GLU A 754 -1.21 22.61 -4.90
CA GLU A 754 -1.52 21.30 -4.34
C GLU A 754 -2.11 21.61 -2.96
N GLU A 755 -3.32 21.11 -2.69
CA GLU A 755 -4.05 21.41 -1.45
C GLU A 755 -3.05 21.42 -0.29
N PRO A 756 -3.01 22.48 0.52
CA PRO A 756 -2.07 22.52 1.64
C PRO A 756 -2.30 21.24 2.43
N MET A 757 -1.28 20.37 2.49
CA MET A 757 -1.25 19.25 3.41
C MET A 757 -1.52 19.86 4.78
N VAL A 758 -2.77 19.74 5.24
CA VAL A 758 -3.18 20.25 6.53
C VAL A 758 -2.46 19.38 7.54
N TRP A 759 -1.38 19.91 8.11
CA TRP A 759 -0.77 19.35 9.30
C TRP A 759 -1.73 19.63 10.45
N GLU A 760 -2.71 18.74 10.67
CA GLU A 760 -3.44 18.70 11.93
C GLU A 760 -2.52 18.11 13.01
N GLY A 761 -2.30 18.91 14.06
CA GLY A 761 -1.34 18.67 15.15
C GLY A 761 -1.79 17.70 16.23
#